data_AF-A0AAV2TM82-F1
#
_entry.id   AF-A0AAV2TM82-F1
#
_cell.length_a   1.000
_cell.length_b   1.000
_cell.length_c   1.000
_cell.angle_alpha   90.00
_cell.angle_beta   90.00
_cell.angle_gamma   90.00
#
_symmetry.space_group_name_H-M   'P 1'
#
loop_
_entity.id
_entity.type
_entity.pdbx_description
1 polymer ?
#
loop_
_entity_poly.entity_id
_entity_poly.type
_entity_poly.pdbx_seq_one_letter_code
_entity_poly.pdbx_strand_id
1 'polypeptide(L)'
;MDGSTAVAPPPSLQPTGDVPSNIADLGDESHAKKQRLSVERIYQKKTQLEHILLRPDSYIGSTHKTTQGMWVMDEEKQCMVYRDITYSPGLYKIFDEILVNAADNKVRDPTMSCIKVDVNPTENMVRIWNNGKGIPVVLHKVENVFVPTLIFGHLLTSSNYDDSERKVTGGRNGYGAKLCNIFSTKFIVETSSKDYKKSFRQVWIDNMTKTSDPKISPEKGEDYTSITFYPDLKRFEMSELEADTVALFIRRAYDLAATTIGVKVFLNGKRLPIKSFTDYVDFYLKSNGDEAAPKIVYESVNPRWQVAVAPSSDGFQQVSFVNSIATTKGGKHVDLVADQICNKLIEIVKKKSGKSGVSIKPFQIKSHMWLFVNCLIENPAFDSQTKECMTLTAKNFGSTCLLSEKFISQASKCGIVESVLSWVNYKAKEKMDKQCSKSKHVKLKGIPKLDDANNAGTKNSALCTLILTEGDSAKSLAVAGLGVLGRDNYGVFPLRGKLLNVREASSKQILENNEINSLIKIIGLQYKLKYDTPESLKDLRYGKIMIMTDQDQDGSHIKGLIINFIHCNWPNLLRHNIVEEFITPIVKVFKNKRELAFYSLPEFEEWQKATPNWHTWRVKYYKGLGTSTGKEAKEYFSEMARHRVRFRYTGPEDDASIHLAFDKSKLPDRKNWLTDWTVERKRRRELGLPEPYLYGKETHAVSYHDFIHKELVLFSNLDNERSIPSMVDGLKPGQRKTFAATLFVADCLSVLYTIHIVKKD
;
A
#
# COMPACT_ATOMS: atom_id res chain seq x y z
N MET A 1 -13.58 26.75 79.32
CA MET A 1 -12.73 27.95 79.40
C MET A 1 -12.06 28.11 78.06
N ASP A 2 -12.66 29.03 77.31
CA ASP A 2 -12.26 29.82 76.15
C ASP A 2 -10.97 29.55 75.37
N GLY A 3 -11.14 29.66 74.06
CA GLY A 3 -10.06 29.77 73.09
C GLY A 3 -10.55 29.84 71.64
N SER A 4 -11.56 30.65 71.34
CA SER A 4 -12.03 30.94 69.98
C SER A 4 -11.19 32.05 69.32
N THR A 5 -10.69 31.79 68.10
CA THR A 5 -10.11 32.73 67.14
C THR A 5 -10.61 32.32 65.75
N ALA A 6 -10.88 33.16 64.75
CA ALA A 6 -10.93 34.60 64.62
C ALA A 6 -11.58 34.94 63.25
N VAL A 7 -11.83 36.24 63.07
CA VAL A 7 -11.89 37.04 61.82
C VAL A 7 -13.29 37.35 61.26
N ALA A 8 -13.60 38.64 61.37
CA ALA A 8 -14.80 39.38 61.00
C ALA A 8 -14.67 40.06 59.60
N PRO A 9 -15.78 40.55 59.01
CA PRO A 9 -15.80 41.10 57.64
C PRO A 9 -15.51 42.61 57.60
N PRO A 10 -15.08 43.17 56.45
CA PRO A 10 -14.88 44.61 56.31
C PRO A 10 -16.18 45.37 55.91
N PRO A 11 -16.27 46.68 56.22
CA PRO A 11 -17.49 47.47 56.09
C PRO A 11 -17.59 48.28 54.78
N SER A 12 -18.81 48.68 54.45
CA SER A 12 -19.21 49.62 53.40
C SER A 12 -18.90 51.08 53.76
N LEU A 13 -18.45 51.91 52.82
CA LEU A 13 -18.47 53.38 52.93
C LEU A 13 -18.56 54.08 51.56
N GLN A 14 -19.23 55.24 51.61
CA GLN A 14 -19.70 56.16 50.56
C GLN A 14 -18.58 56.86 49.76
N PRO A 15 -18.92 57.65 48.72
CA PRO A 15 -18.09 58.76 48.29
C PRO A 15 -18.82 60.13 48.36
N THR A 16 -18.14 61.12 48.93
CA THR A 16 -18.41 62.57 48.80
C THR A 16 -17.10 63.29 48.47
N GLY A 17 -17.15 64.37 47.67
CA GLY A 17 -16.20 65.49 47.71
C GLY A 17 -15.15 65.64 46.58
N ASP A 18 -15.44 66.52 45.61
CA ASP A 18 -14.66 67.67 45.07
C ASP A 18 -13.20 67.57 44.51
N VAL A 19 -13.06 67.72 43.18
CA VAL A 19 -12.42 68.80 42.32
C VAL A 19 -11.25 69.65 42.93
N PRO A 20 -10.17 70.15 42.22
CA PRO A 20 -10.05 70.57 40.79
C PRO A 20 -8.71 70.38 39.98
N SER A 21 -8.88 70.52 38.64
CA SER A 21 -8.10 71.24 37.58
C SER A 21 -6.57 71.11 37.40
N ASN A 22 -6.15 70.63 36.23
CA ASN A 22 -5.59 71.36 35.07
C ASN A 22 -4.52 70.55 34.30
N ILE A 23 -4.58 70.60 32.96
CA ILE A 23 -3.47 70.74 31.97
C ILE A 23 -3.87 70.12 30.60
N ALA A 24 -4.16 71.03 29.67
CA ALA A 24 -3.73 71.12 28.26
C ALA A 24 -3.53 69.87 27.38
N ASP A 25 -4.41 69.78 26.36
CA ASP A 25 -4.13 69.90 24.92
C ASP A 25 -3.80 68.68 24.01
N LEU A 26 -4.41 68.76 22.81
CA LEU A 26 -4.16 68.09 21.51
C LEU A 26 -4.62 66.63 21.28
N GLY A 27 -5.45 66.44 20.23
CA GLY A 27 -5.52 65.18 19.47
C GLY A 27 -6.90 64.79 18.95
N ASP A 28 -7.09 64.93 17.64
CA ASP A 28 -8.25 64.56 16.81
C ASP A 28 -8.51 63.03 16.75
N GLU A 29 -9.77 62.60 16.78
CA GLU A 29 -10.34 61.46 16.03
C GLU A 29 -11.77 61.09 16.52
N SER A 30 -12.70 61.00 15.57
CA SER A 30 -14.11 60.71 15.76
C SER A 30 -14.38 59.29 16.27
N HIS A 31 -14.47 59.10 17.57
CA HIS A 31 -15.05 57.88 18.17
C HIS A 31 -16.57 58.02 18.38
N ALA A 32 -17.35 57.28 17.60
CA ALA A 32 -18.76 57.05 17.87
C ALA A 32 -18.93 56.40 19.25
N LYS A 33 -19.53 57.13 20.21
CA LYS A 33 -19.90 56.63 21.54
C LYS A 33 -20.81 55.39 21.41
N LYS A 34 -20.26 54.18 21.64
CA LYS A 34 -21.07 52.99 21.96
C LYS A 34 -21.85 53.27 23.24
N GLN A 35 -23.16 53.50 23.13
CA GLN A 35 -24.05 53.57 24.28
C GLN A 35 -23.88 52.30 25.13
N ARG A 36 -23.56 52.48 26.42
CA ARG A 36 -23.57 51.39 27.41
C ARG A 36 -24.99 50.84 27.49
N LEU A 37 -25.18 49.58 27.09
CA LEU A 37 -26.46 48.87 27.24
C LEU A 37 -26.82 48.78 28.73
N SER A 38 -28.11 48.91 29.06
CA SER A 38 -28.58 48.72 30.44
C SER A 38 -28.34 47.28 30.89
N VAL A 39 -28.27 47.05 32.21
CA VAL A 39 -28.01 45.73 32.81
C VAL A 39 -29.04 44.71 32.34
N GLU A 40 -30.31 45.11 32.21
CA GLU A 40 -31.42 44.27 31.75
C GLU A 40 -31.33 43.93 30.25
N ARG A 41 -30.67 44.77 29.45
CA ARG A 41 -30.38 44.45 28.04
C ARG A 41 -29.19 43.50 27.90
N ILE A 42 -28.26 43.53 28.86
CA ILE A 42 -27.08 42.65 28.90
C ILE A 42 -27.46 41.25 29.38
N TYR A 43 -28.21 41.14 30.48
CA TYR A 43 -28.60 39.86 31.09
C TYR A 43 -30.05 39.53 30.80
N GLN A 44 -30.28 38.64 29.82
CA GLN A 44 -31.61 38.25 29.36
C GLN A 44 -31.93 36.80 29.73
N LYS A 45 -33.13 36.56 30.27
CA LYS A 45 -33.69 35.21 30.41
C LYS A 45 -34.53 34.90 29.17
N LYS A 46 -34.30 33.74 28.56
CA LYS A 46 -35.05 33.25 27.39
C LYS A 46 -35.87 32.02 27.76
N THR A 47 -37.02 31.85 27.11
CA THR A 47 -37.75 30.58 27.17
C THR A 47 -36.98 29.49 26.42
N GLN A 48 -37.31 28.22 26.64
CA GLN A 48 -36.62 27.12 25.93
C GLN A 48 -36.83 27.20 24.41
N LEU A 49 -38.04 27.56 23.97
CA LEU A 49 -38.36 27.73 22.54
C LEU A 49 -37.58 28.91 21.93
N GLU A 50 -37.52 30.05 22.62
CA GLU A 50 -36.69 31.19 22.19
C GLU A 50 -35.21 30.83 22.13
N HIS A 51 -34.70 30.07 23.10
CA HIS A 51 -33.31 29.64 23.10
C HIS A 51 -32.99 28.72 21.92
N ILE A 52 -33.87 27.76 21.60
CA ILE A 52 -33.71 26.89 20.41
C ILE A 52 -33.62 27.70 19.13
N LEU A 53 -34.50 28.69 18.96
CA LEU A 53 -34.52 29.55 17.77
C LEU A 53 -33.33 30.53 17.72
N LEU A 54 -32.83 30.98 18.86
CA LEU A 54 -31.67 31.88 18.95
C LEU A 54 -30.33 31.14 18.80
N ARG A 55 -30.26 29.90 19.26
CA ARG A 55 -29.03 29.07 19.30
C ARG A 55 -29.32 27.66 18.71
N PRO A 56 -29.63 27.57 17.41
CA PRO A 56 -29.98 26.32 16.74
C PRO A 56 -28.86 25.27 16.77
N ASP A 57 -27.60 25.71 16.77
CA ASP A 57 -26.40 24.87 16.67
C ASP A 57 -26.38 23.70 17.67
N SER A 58 -26.79 23.93 18.91
CA SER A 58 -26.79 22.90 19.97
C SER A 58 -27.92 21.87 19.82
N TYR A 59 -28.90 22.11 18.95
CA TYR A 59 -30.09 21.26 18.79
C TYR A 59 -30.15 20.56 17.44
N ILE A 60 -29.98 21.32 16.35
CA ILE A 60 -30.08 20.81 14.97
C ILE A 60 -28.77 20.92 14.20
N GLY A 61 -27.75 21.56 14.76
CA GLY A 61 -26.53 21.94 14.04
C GLY A 61 -26.68 23.31 13.37
N SER A 62 -25.67 23.71 12.60
CA SER A 62 -25.62 25.06 12.03
C SER A 62 -26.74 25.31 11.03
N THR A 63 -27.37 26.48 11.13
CA THR A 63 -28.34 26.95 10.13
C THR A 63 -27.67 27.57 8.92
N HIS A 64 -26.41 28.02 9.05
CA HIS A 64 -25.63 28.56 7.95
C HIS A 64 -25.31 27.48 6.92
N LYS A 65 -25.22 27.89 5.65
CA LYS A 65 -24.83 27.00 4.58
C LYS A 65 -23.35 26.60 4.72
N THR A 66 -23.08 25.32 4.57
CA THR A 66 -21.73 24.77 4.51
C THR A 66 -21.55 24.01 3.19
N THR A 67 -20.31 24.00 2.68
CA THR A 67 -19.95 23.23 1.49
C THR A 67 -19.00 22.12 1.89
N GLN A 68 -19.34 20.88 1.52
CA GLN A 68 -18.49 19.72 1.76
C GLN A 68 -18.71 18.65 0.69
N GLY A 69 -17.66 17.89 0.38
CA GLY A 69 -17.75 16.73 -0.48
C GLY A 69 -18.62 15.64 0.15
N MET A 70 -19.70 15.26 -0.53
CA MET A 70 -20.57 14.18 -0.10
C MET A 70 -20.96 13.29 -1.28
N TRP A 71 -21.24 12.02 -0.97
CA TRP A 71 -21.95 11.15 -1.89
C TRP A 71 -23.39 11.64 -2.03
N VAL A 72 -23.91 11.66 -3.26
CA VAL A 72 -25.32 11.87 -3.59
C VAL A 72 -25.73 10.96 -4.74
N MET A 73 -27.03 10.66 -4.87
CA MET A 73 -27.53 9.85 -5.98
C MET A 73 -27.63 10.70 -7.24
N ASP A 74 -26.97 10.27 -8.31
CA ASP A 74 -27.21 10.76 -9.67
C ASP A 74 -28.33 9.91 -10.28
N GLU A 75 -29.52 10.48 -10.41
CA GLU A 75 -30.70 9.77 -10.92
C GLU A 75 -30.60 9.43 -12.41
N GLU A 76 -29.80 10.16 -13.19
CA GLU A 76 -29.60 9.86 -14.61
C GLU A 76 -28.67 8.66 -14.79
N LYS A 77 -27.55 8.66 -14.06
CA LYS A 77 -26.55 7.58 -14.12
C LYS A 77 -26.92 6.36 -13.27
N GLN A 78 -27.91 6.50 -12.39
CA GLN A 78 -28.31 5.47 -11.43
C GLN A 78 -27.12 4.97 -10.59
N CYS A 79 -26.28 5.90 -10.12
CA CYS A 79 -25.12 5.63 -9.26
C CYS A 79 -24.89 6.76 -8.25
N MET A 80 -24.18 6.46 -7.17
CA MET A 80 -23.72 7.48 -6.23
C MET A 80 -22.53 8.21 -6.83
N VAL A 81 -22.53 9.54 -6.75
CA VAL A 81 -21.43 10.40 -7.19
C VAL A 81 -20.93 11.23 -6.02
N TYR A 82 -19.61 11.37 -5.90
CA TYR A 82 -18.99 12.21 -4.88
C TYR A 82 -18.76 13.60 -5.46
N ARG A 83 -19.46 14.60 -4.92
CA ARG A 83 -19.33 16.00 -5.34
C ARG A 83 -19.48 16.95 -4.17
N ASP A 84 -19.02 18.18 -4.33
CA ASP A 84 -19.28 19.23 -3.35
C ASP A 84 -20.77 19.57 -3.34
N ILE A 85 -21.33 19.62 -2.13
CA ILE A 85 -22.73 19.94 -1.86
C ILE A 85 -22.77 21.14 -0.92
N THR A 86 -23.48 22.19 -1.31
CA THR A 86 -23.78 23.33 -0.45
C THR A 86 -25.16 23.19 0.16
N TYR A 87 -25.24 23.05 1.49
CA TYR A 87 -26.50 22.83 2.19
C TYR A 87 -26.48 23.39 3.62
N SER A 88 -27.65 23.47 4.26
CA SER A 88 -27.77 23.80 5.67
C SER A 88 -27.81 22.52 6.53
N PRO A 89 -26.81 22.27 7.41
CA PRO A 89 -26.81 21.12 8.31
C PRO A 89 -28.07 21.01 9.18
N GLY A 90 -28.56 22.15 9.69
CA GLY A 90 -29.79 22.23 10.47
C GLY A 90 -31.03 21.75 9.71
N LEU A 91 -31.16 22.15 8.43
CA LEU A 91 -32.27 21.72 7.58
C LEU A 91 -32.19 20.20 7.29
N TYR A 92 -31.00 19.70 6.95
CA TYR A 92 -30.79 18.26 6.78
C TYR A 92 -31.14 17.48 8.04
N LYS A 93 -30.79 18.01 9.22
CA LYS A 93 -31.04 17.34 10.49
C LYS A 93 -32.53 17.22 10.82
N ILE A 94 -33.33 18.28 10.63
CA ILE A 94 -34.77 18.20 10.92
C ILE A 94 -35.50 17.22 10.00
N PHE A 95 -35.03 17.09 8.75
CA PHE A 95 -35.52 16.08 7.81
C PHE A 95 -35.14 14.66 8.26
N ASP A 96 -33.86 14.44 8.61
CA ASP A 96 -33.35 13.15 9.06
C ASP A 96 -34.05 12.66 10.34
N GLU A 97 -34.37 13.55 11.28
CA GLU A 97 -35.10 13.18 12.50
C GLU A 97 -36.49 12.61 12.21
N ILE A 98 -37.22 13.12 11.20
CA ILE A 98 -38.52 12.56 10.82
C ILE A 98 -38.35 11.21 10.09
N LEU A 99 -37.34 11.08 9.22
CA LEU A 99 -37.05 9.81 8.54
C LEU A 99 -36.66 8.71 9.54
N VAL A 100 -35.80 9.02 10.51
CA VAL A 100 -35.37 8.07 11.54
C VAL A 100 -36.55 7.65 12.41
N ASN A 101 -37.47 8.56 12.74
CA ASN A 101 -38.70 8.19 13.46
C ASN A 101 -39.59 7.22 12.66
N ALA A 102 -39.70 7.40 11.34
CA ALA A 102 -40.40 6.45 10.48
C ALA A 102 -39.68 5.08 10.43
N ALA A 103 -38.35 5.08 10.41
CA ALA A 103 -37.52 3.87 10.48
C ALA A 103 -37.69 3.13 11.81
N ASP A 104 -37.68 3.85 12.93
CA ASP A 104 -37.85 3.34 14.29
C ASP A 104 -39.19 2.62 14.46
N ASN A 105 -40.22 3.03 13.69
CA ASN A 105 -41.49 2.33 13.71
C ASN A 105 -41.40 0.88 13.20
N LYS A 106 -40.39 0.52 12.37
CA LYS A 106 -40.13 -0.88 12.01
C LYS A 106 -39.72 -1.74 13.21
N VAL A 107 -38.97 -1.14 14.13
CA VAL A 107 -38.52 -1.81 15.35
C VAL A 107 -39.69 -1.97 16.31
N ARG A 108 -40.54 -0.93 16.42
CA ARG A 108 -41.75 -0.95 17.26
C ARG A 108 -42.84 -1.89 16.71
N ASP A 109 -42.99 -1.93 15.40
CA ASP A 109 -43.94 -2.77 14.68
C ASP A 109 -43.23 -3.53 13.53
N PRO A 110 -42.85 -4.80 13.77
CA PRO A 110 -42.24 -5.65 12.75
C PRO A 110 -43.09 -5.85 11.50
N THR A 111 -44.39 -5.57 11.53
CA THR A 111 -45.29 -5.71 10.37
C THR A 111 -45.22 -4.51 9.39
N MET A 112 -44.60 -3.41 9.81
CA MET A 112 -44.38 -2.25 8.93
C MET A 112 -43.62 -2.67 7.67
N SER A 113 -44.10 -2.23 6.50
CA SER A 113 -43.62 -2.72 5.20
C SER A 113 -43.44 -1.62 4.16
N CYS A 114 -43.84 -0.38 4.44
CA CYS A 114 -43.76 0.71 3.48
C CYS A 114 -43.47 2.06 4.15
N ILE A 115 -42.50 2.78 3.57
CA ILE A 115 -42.24 4.20 3.84
C ILE A 115 -42.35 4.95 2.51
N LYS A 116 -42.93 6.14 2.53
CA LYS A 116 -43.01 7.05 1.38
C LYS A 116 -42.42 8.39 1.79
N VAL A 117 -41.54 8.91 0.94
CA VAL A 117 -40.88 10.19 1.10
C VAL A 117 -41.25 11.04 -0.11
N ASP A 118 -42.00 12.10 0.11
CA ASP A 118 -42.36 13.06 -0.93
C ASP A 118 -41.63 14.38 -0.64
N VAL A 119 -40.82 14.82 -1.59
CA VAL A 119 -40.09 16.10 -1.56
C VAL A 119 -40.59 16.92 -2.75
N ASN A 120 -41.26 18.03 -2.45
CA ASN A 120 -41.76 18.98 -3.44
C ASN A 120 -41.01 20.32 -3.31
N PRO A 121 -40.00 20.58 -4.17
CA PRO A 121 -39.26 21.83 -4.15
C PRO A 121 -40.12 23.06 -4.48
N THR A 122 -41.11 22.92 -5.36
CA THR A 122 -41.97 24.05 -5.78
C THR A 122 -42.86 24.57 -4.66
N GLU A 123 -43.29 23.69 -3.75
CA GLU A 123 -44.10 24.04 -2.58
C GLU A 123 -43.26 24.17 -1.30
N ASN A 124 -41.94 23.95 -1.37
CA ASN A 124 -41.05 23.82 -0.21
C ASN A 124 -41.61 22.84 0.84
N MET A 125 -42.14 21.72 0.38
CA MET A 125 -42.89 20.77 1.19
C MET A 125 -42.16 19.42 1.24
N VAL A 126 -42.07 18.86 2.44
CA VAL A 126 -41.60 17.49 2.64
C VAL A 126 -42.66 16.70 3.41
N ARG A 127 -42.98 15.52 2.91
CA ARG A 127 -43.89 14.57 3.56
C ARG A 127 -43.21 13.23 3.72
N ILE A 128 -43.30 12.70 4.93
CA ILE A 128 -42.84 11.35 5.26
C ILE A 128 -44.03 10.58 5.82
N TRP A 129 -44.33 9.46 5.18
CA TRP A 129 -45.44 8.58 5.54
C TRP A 129 -44.92 7.17 5.76
N ASN A 130 -45.40 6.51 6.81
CA ASN A 130 -45.13 5.09 7.04
C ASN A 130 -46.42 4.35 7.42
N ASN A 131 -46.53 3.10 6.98
CA ASN A 131 -47.56 2.19 7.49
C ASN A 131 -47.10 1.56 8.82
N GLY A 132 -47.85 0.54 9.26
CA GLY A 132 -47.64 -0.08 10.56
C GLY A 132 -48.29 0.73 11.67
N LYS A 133 -48.19 0.22 12.89
CA LYS A 133 -48.91 0.71 14.07
C LYS A 133 -48.83 2.23 14.20
N GLY A 134 -50.00 2.85 14.21
CA GLY A 134 -50.13 4.29 14.35
C GLY A 134 -49.75 4.80 15.74
N ILE A 135 -49.90 6.11 15.93
CA ILE A 135 -49.74 6.74 17.23
C ILE A 135 -51.07 6.62 17.98
N PRO A 136 -51.06 6.27 19.29
CA PRO A 136 -52.28 6.19 20.10
C PRO A 136 -53.11 7.47 20.03
N VAL A 137 -54.36 7.40 19.54
CA VAL A 137 -55.26 8.55 19.49
C VAL A 137 -56.15 8.56 20.73
N VAL A 138 -55.53 8.88 21.87
CA VAL A 138 -56.18 8.91 23.19
C VAL A 138 -55.73 10.15 23.97
N LEU A 139 -56.58 10.64 24.87
CA LEU A 139 -56.22 11.69 25.82
C LEU A 139 -55.22 11.15 26.84
N HIS A 140 -54.11 11.85 27.02
CA HIS A 140 -53.14 11.54 28.06
C HIS A 140 -53.69 11.99 29.42
N LYS A 141 -53.82 11.05 30.37
CA LYS A 141 -54.52 11.29 31.65
C LYS A 141 -53.88 12.39 32.51
N VAL A 142 -52.57 12.59 32.41
CA VAL A 142 -51.83 13.57 33.22
C VAL A 142 -51.74 14.92 32.53
N GLU A 143 -51.51 14.92 31.22
CA GLU A 143 -51.21 16.14 30.45
C GLU A 143 -52.48 16.75 29.82
N ASN A 144 -53.62 16.06 29.91
CA ASN A 144 -54.94 16.48 29.42
C ASN A 144 -54.99 16.92 27.95
N VAL A 145 -54.07 16.41 27.13
CA VAL A 145 -54.02 16.58 25.68
C VAL A 145 -53.94 15.23 24.98
N PHE A 146 -54.26 15.16 23.69
CA PHE A 146 -54.10 13.93 22.93
C PHE A 146 -52.62 13.54 22.82
N VAL A 147 -52.31 12.24 22.86
CA VAL A 147 -50.92 11.75 22.77
C VAL A 147 -50.17 12.28 21.53
N PRO A 148 -50.75 12.33 20.30
CA PRO A 148 -50.08 12.94 19.16
C PRO A 148 -49.79 14.44 19.37
N THR A 149 -50.72 15.19 19.97
CA THR A 149 -50.50 16.60 20.34
C THR A 149 -49.34 16.74 21.30
N LEU A 150 -49.27 15.89 22.32
CA LEU A 150 -48.21 15.89 23.33
C LEU A 150 -46.83 15.66 22.70
N ILE A 151 -46.67 14.57 21.94
CA ILE A 151 -45.35 14.12 21.48
C ILE A 151 -44.78 14.91 20.29
N PHE A 152 -45.61 15.71 19.61
CA PHE A 152 -45.19 16.57 18.49
C PHE A 152 -45.29 18.08 18.78
N GLY A 153 -46.07 18.50 19.78
CA GLY A 153 -46.29 19.90 20.13
C GLY A 153 -45.58 20.36 21.41
N HIS A 154 -45.11 19.44 22.26
CA HIS A 154 -44.46 19.76 23.53
C HIS A 154 -43.02 19.23 23.55
N LEU A 155 -42.07 20.10 23.92
CA LEU A 155 -40.67 19.70 24.13
C LEU A 155 -40.56 18.70 25.29
N LEU A 156 -39.45 17.96 25.35
CA LEU A 156 -39.16 17.01 26.43
C LEU A 156 -40.19 15.86 26.54
N THR A 157 -40.71 15.41 25.40
CA THR A 157 -41.64 14.27 25.32
C THR A 157 -41.02 13.13 24.51
N SER A 158 -41.01 11.91 25.06
CA SER A 158 -40.40 10.73 24.42
C SER A 158 -40.99 9.45 25.00
N SER A 159 -41.06 8.39 24.20
CA SER A 159 -41.27 7.01 24.69
C SER A 159 -39.99 6.36 25.22
N ASN A 160 -38.85 7.05 25.09
CA ASN A 160 -37.51 6.49 25.27
C ASN A 160 -36.77 7.09 26.49
N TYR A 161 -37.50 7.56 27.51
CA TYR A 161 -36.88 8.06 28.76
C TYR A 161 -36.50 6.97 29.75
N ASP A 162 -37.09 5.78 29.63
CA ASP A 162 -36.67 4.63 30.42
C ASP A 162 -35.47 3.94 29.77
N ASP A 163 -34.26 4.29 30.24
CA ASP A 163 -32.98 3.69 29.82
C ASP A 163 -32.79 2.27 30.37
N SER A 164 -33.67 1.77 31.26
CA SER A 164 -33.62 0.37 31.73
C SER A 164 -34.04 -0.62 30.63
N GLU A 165 -34.87 -0.17 29.69
CA GLU A 165 -35.20 -0.90 28.47
C GLU A 165 -34.09 -0.69 27.42
N ARG A 166 -33.40 -1.77 27.06
CA ARG A 166 -32.36 -1.75 26.01
C ARG A 166 -33.01 -1.59 24.64
N LYS A 167 -32.91 -0.39 24.06
CA LYS A 167 -33.55 -0.03 22.79
C LYS A 167 -32.52 0.11 21.66
N VAL A 168 -32.94 -0.27 20.46
CA VAL A 168 -32.16 -0.13 19.21
C VAL A 168 -32.75 0.93 18.28
N THR A 169 -33.43 1.93 18.85
CA THR A 169 -34.02 3.06 18.13
C THR A 169 -33.03 4.21 17.99
N GLY A 170 -33.21 5.05 16.97
CA GLY A 170 -32.40 6.25 16.74
C GLY A 170 -32.80 7.45 17.61
N GLY A 171 -34.08 7.52 18.03
CA GLY A 171 -34.59 8.54 18.94
C GLY A 171 -34.21 8.28 20.40
N ARG A 172 -33.57 9.25 21.08
CA ARG A 172 -33.17 9.12 22.50
C ARG A 172 -33.60 10.31 23.35
N ASN A 173 -33.35 11.52 22.87
CA ASN A 173 -33.44 12.73 23.70
C ASN A 173 -34.85 13.38 23.73
N GLY A 174 -35.81 12.88 22.94
CA GLY A 174 -37.18 13.43 22.93
C GLY A 174 -37.33 14.80 22.26
N TYR A 175 -36.40 15.21 21.40
CA TYR A 175 -36.43 16.51 20.72
C TYR A 175 -36.78 16.45 19.22
N GLY A 176 -36.38 15.40 18.50
CA GLY A 176 -36.31 15.36 17.03
C GLY A 176 -37.52 15.91 16.28
N ALA A 177 -38.71 15.33 16.50
CA ALA A 177 -39.91 15.75 15.78
C ALA A 177 -40.38 17.18 16.15
N LYS A 178 -40.14 17.61 17.40
CA LYS A 178 -40.43 18.98 17.85
C LYS A 178 -39.47 19.98 17.23
N LEU A 179 -38.20 19.64 17.08
CA LEU A 179 -37.24 20.50 16.40
C LEU A 179 -37.66 20.71 14.95
N CYS A 180 -38.12 19.67 14.25
CA CYS A 180 -38.70 19.82 12.92
C CYS A 180 -39.92 20.77 12.92
N ASN A 181 -40.84 20.63 13.89
CA ASN A 181 -41.98 21.54 14.04
C ASN A 181 -41.55 23.00 14.32
N ILE A 182 -40.61 23.23 15.25
CA ILE A 182 -40.08 24.55 15.60
C ILE A 182 -39.41 25.22 14.38
N PHE A 183 -38.68 24.48 13.56
CA PHE A 183 -38.02 25.01 12.36
C PHE A 183 -38.89 24.93 11.09
N SER A 184 -40.21 24.82 11.25
CA SER A 184 -41.18 24.83 10.16
C SER A 184 -42.15 26.01 10.27
N THR A 185 -42.54 26.57 9.13
CA THR A 185 -43.65 27.54 9.03
C THR A 185 -45.00 26.86 9.20
N LYS A 186 -45.08 25.60 8.81
CA LYS A 186 -46.27 24.75 8.91
C LYS A 186 -45.85 23.30 9.12
N PHE A 187 -46.47 22.63 10.09
CA PHE A 187 -46.22 21.24 10.44
C PHE A 187 -47.55 20.52 10.65
N ILE A 188 -47.79 19.44 9.93
CA ILE A 188 -49.03 18.67 9.94
C ILE A 188 -48.73 17.26 10.39
N VAL A 189 -49.48 16.80 11.40
CA VAL A 189 -49.47 15.42 11.86
C VAL A 189 -50.79 14.77 11.49
N GLU A 190 -50.72 13.64 10.80
CA GLU A 190 -51.85 12.77 10.51
C GLU A 190 -51.51 11.34 10.96
N THR A 191 -52.41 10.69 11.69
CA THR A 191 -52.21 9.29 12.11
C THR A 191 -53.54 8.58 12.18
N SER A 192 -53.55 7.29 11.88
CA SER A 192 -54.70 6.41 12.07
C SER A 192 -54.29 5.23 12.95
N SER A 193 -55.13 4.87 13.92
CA SER A 193 -54.89 3.74 14.80
C SER A 193 -56.13 2.87 14.96
N LYS A 194 -56.05 1.63 14.50
CA LYS A 194 -57.05 0.57 14.64
C LYS A 194 -57.28 0.20 16.10
N ASP A 195 -56.21 0.12 16.89
CA ASP A 195 -56.30 -0.20 18.34
C ASP A 195 -57.18 0.81 19.10
N TYR A 196 -57.11 2.10 18.71
CA TYR A 196 -57.85 3.17 19.35
C TYR A 196 -59.09 3.61 18.55
N LYS A 197 -59.36 2.97 17.40
CA LYS A 197 -60.50 3.22 16.50
C LYS A 197 -60.71 4.70 16.15
N LYS A 198 -59.60 5.40 15.94
CA LYS A 198 -59.59 6.85 15.70
C LYS A 198 -58.47 7.23 14.75
N SER A 199 -58.76 8.20 13.89
CA SER A 199 -57.78 8.99 13.16
C SER A 199 -57.67 10.39 13.75
N PHE A 200 -56.49 10.97 13.62
CA PHE A 200 -56.13 12.26 14.18
C PHE A 200 -55.46 13.11 13.10
N ARG A 201 -55.81 14.40 13.08
CA ARG A 201 -55.12 15.41 12.29
C ARG A 201 -54.98 16.71 13.06
N GLN A 202 -53.76 17.24 13.16
CA GLN A 202 -53.50 18.56 13.77
C GLN A 202 -52.44 19.32 12.99
N VAL A 203 -52.55 20.65 12.99
CA VAL A 203 -51.65 21.55 12.26
C VAL A 203 -51.05 22.57 13.23
N TRP A 204 -49.73 22.68 13.21
CA TRP A 204 -48.96 23.74 13.85
C TRP A 204 -48.47 24.73 12.79
N ILE A 205 -48.41 26.01 13.15
CA ILE A 205 -47.88 27.08 12.32
C ILE A 205 -46.98 27.99 13.16
N ASP A 206 -46.22 28.86 12.48
CA ASP A 206 -45.37 29.88 13.10
C ASP A 206 -44.39 29.29 14.14
N ASN A 207 -43.52 28.37 13.70
CA ASN A 207 -42.47 27.79 14.54
C ASN A 207 -42.99 27.09 15.83
N MET A 208 -44.09 26.33 15.71
CA MET A 208 -44.78 25.64 16.80
C MET A 208 -45.48 26.56 17.83
N THR A 209 -45.54 27.88 17.60
CA THR A 209 -46.17 28.81 18.56
C THR A 209 -47.69 28.84 18.50
N LYS A 210 -48.28 28.42 17.37
CA LYS A 210 -49.73 28.33 17.19
C LYS A 210 -50.10 26.92 16.72
N THR A 211 -51.25 26.44 17.17
CA THR A 211 -51.78 25.12 16.80
C THR A 211 -53.28 25.18 16.55
N SER A 212 -53.78 24.37 15.62
CA SER A 212 -55.21 24.15 15.43
C SER A 212 -55.76 23.19 16.49
N ASP A 213 -57.07 23.18 16.69
CA ASP A 213 -57.72 22.10 17.42
C ASP A 213 -57.48 20.74 16.72
N PRO A 214 -57.31 19.64 17.49
CA PRO A 214 -57.14 18.32 16.92
C PRO A 214 -58.44 17.84 16.28
N LYS A 215 -58.38 17.50 14.99
CA LYS A 215 -59.50 16.90 14.26
C LYS A 215 -59.47 15.39 14.46
N ILE A 216 -60.48 14.87 15.16
CA ILE A 216 -60.65 13.44 15.41
C ILE A 216 -61.77 12.90 14.51
N SER A 217 -61.52 11.78 13.85
CA SER A 217 -62.53 11.05 13.09
C SER A 217 -62.42 9.55 13.39
N PRO A 218 -63.44 8.73 13.05
CA PRO A 218 -63.26 7.28 13.00
C PRO A 218 -62.08 6.90 12.09
N GLU A 219 -61.40 5.83 12.46
CA GLU A 219 -60.35 5.20 11.67
C GLU A 219 -60.87 4.77 10.30
N LYS A 220 -60.09 5.06 9.24
CA LYS A 220 -60.39 4.60 7.88
C LYS A 220 -59.16 3.91 7.30
N GLY A 221 -59.29 2.62 7.01
CA GLY A 221 -58.24 1.83 6.37
C GLY A 221 -57.16 1.33 7.32
N GLU A 222 -55.93 1.27 6.81
CA GLU A 222 -54.77 0.75 7.54
C GLU A 222 -54.19 1.76 8.54
N ASP A 223 -53.44 1.25 9.51
CA ASP A 223 -52.66 2.09 10.42
C ASP A 223 -51.55 2.80 9.65
N TYR A 224 -51.37 4.09 9.96
CA TYR A 224 -50.31 4.89 9.39
C TYR A 224 -49.97 6.09 10.27
N THR A 225 -48.78 6.64 10.04
CA THR A 225 -48.38 7.98 10.49
C THR A 225 -47.85 8.76 9.29
N SER A 226 -48.27 10.02 9.17
CA SER A 226 -47.84 10.96 8.14
C SER A 226 -47.43 12.27 8.80
N ILE A 227 -46.20 12.70 8.52
CA ILE A 227 -45.69 14.00 8.93
C ILE A 227 -45.44 14.81 7.67
N THR A 228 -46.07 15.98 7.58
CA THR A 228 -45.86 16.91 6.47
C THR A 228 -45.38 18.23 7.03
N PHE A 229 -44.24 18.74 6.56
CA PHE A 229 -43.65 19.97 7.07
C PHE A 229 -43.16 20.88 5.96
N TYR A 230 -43.21 22.17 6.24
CA TYR A 230 -42.79 23.26 5.36
C TYR A 230 -41.67 24.00 6.10
N PRO A 231 -40.39 23.71 5.80
CA PRO A 231 -39.28 24.31 6.50
C PRO A 231 -39.34 25.83 6.49
N ASP A 232 -38.95 26.46 7.60
CA ASP A 232 -38.77 27.90 7.66
C ASP A 232 -37.44 28.29 7.00
N LEU A 233 -37.42 28.25 5.66
CA LEU A 233 -36.23 28.41 4.83
C LEU A 233 -35.48 29.72 5.10
N LYS A 234 -36.19 30.78 5.52
CA LYS A 234 -35.56 32.05 5.90
C LYS A 234 -34.56 31.88 7.04
N ARG A 235 -34.84 30.98 8.00
CA ARG A 235 -33.93 30.66 9.11
C ARG A 235 -32.70 29.86 8.67
N PHE A 236 -32.77 29.23 7.51
CA PHE A 236 -31.69 28.45 6.90
C PHE A 236 -30.98 29.20 5.76
N GLU A 237 -31.22 30.52 5.64
CA GLU A 237 -30.62 31.37 4.60
C GLU A 237 -30.99 30.92 3.17
N MET A 238 -32.21 30.41 3.00
CA MET A 238 -32.72 29.84 1.74
C MET A 238 -34.05 30.48 1.35
N SER A 239 -34.30 30.59 0.04
CA SER A 239 -35.59 31.02 -0.54
C SER A 239 -36.45 29.83 -1.01
N GLU A 240 -35.80 28.75 -1.41
CA GLU A 240 -36.41 27.52 -1.91
C GLU A 240 -35.58 26.29 -1.50
N LEU A 241 -36.15 25.09 -1.64
CA LEU A 241 -35.40 23.85 -1.52
C LEU A 241 -34.44 23.68 -2.71
N GLU A 242 -33.24 24.23 -2.56
CA GLU A 242 -32.17 24.19 -3.55
C GLU A 242 -31.79 22.75 -3.94
N ALA A 243 -31.36 22.57 -5.20
CA ALA A 243 -31.04 21.27 -5.80
C ALA A 243 -30.08 20.42 -4.95
N ASP A 244 -29.08 21.03 -4.33
CA ASP A 244 -28.11 20.35 -3.48
C ASP A 244 -28.73 19.79 -2.19
N THR A 245 -29.66 20.53 -1.59
CA THR A 245 -30.41 20.06 -0.42
C THR A 245 -31.35 18.92 -0.81
N VAL A 246 -32.02 19.05 -1.96
CA VAL A 246 -32.89 17.99 -2.50
C VAL A 246 -32.08 16.73 -2.79
N ALA A 247 -30.88 16.84 -3.37
CA ALA A 247 -30.01 15.70 -3.65
C ALA A 247 -29.62 14.93 -2.36
N LEU A 248 -29.40 15.65 -1.24
CA LEU A 248 -29.16 15.01 0.06
C LEU A 248 -30.40 14.29 0.60
N PHE A 249 -31.59 14.88 0.43
CA PHE A 249 -32.85 14.24 0.85
C PHE A 249 -33.10 12.96 0.06
N ILE A 250 -32.89 13.02 -1.27
CA ILE A 250 -32.98 11.88 -2.17
C ILE A 250 -32.01 10.79 -1.72
N ARG A 251 -30.71 11.09 -1.59
CA ARG A 251 -29.72 10.12 -1.10
C ARG A 251 -30.16 9.47 0.21
N ARG A 252 -30.64 10.27 1.16
CA ARG A 252 -31.03 9.76 2.47
C ARG A 252 -32.25 8.83 2.40
N ALA A 253 -33.16 9.02 1.44
CA ALA A 253 -34.22 8.06 1.15
C ALA A 253 -33.67 6.72 0.63
N TYR A 254 -32.61 6.74 -0.20
CA TYR A 254 -31.89 5.52 -0.61
C TYR A 254 -31.20 4.84 0.58
N ASP A 255 -30.54 5.62 1.45
CA ASP A 255 -29.94 5.11 2.68
C ASP A 255 -30.98 4.38 3.53
N LEU A 256 -32.16 4.97 3.71
CA LEU A 256 -33.25 4.40 4.49
C LEU A 256 -33.78 3.09 3.88
N ALA A 257 -33.84 3.01 2.55
CA ALA A 257 -34.22 1.79 1.83
C ALA A 257 -33.23 0.65 2.04
N ALA A 258 -31.95 0.97 2.24
CA ALA A 258 -30.90 0.02 2.53
C ALA A 258 -30.88 -0.43 4.00
N THR A 259 -31.12 0.49 4.94
CA THR A 259 -31.00 0.21 6.37
C THR A 259 -32.26 -0.42 6.99
N THR A 260 -33.44 -0.16 6.42
CA THR A 260 -34.72 -0.61 6.97
C THR A 260 -35.13 -1.95 6.35
N ILE A 261 -34.58 -3.03 6.89
CA ILE A 261 -34.75 -4.40 6.36
C ILE A 261 -36.23 -4.76 6.19
N GLY A 262 -36.60 -5.19 4.98
CA GLY A 262 -37.97 -5.64 4.65
C GLY A 262 -38.98 -4.53 4.38
N VAL A 263 -38.55 -3.26 4.33
CA VAL A 263 -39.43 -2.11 4.07
C VAL A 263 -39.22 -1.59 2.65
N LYS A 264 -40.33 -1.39 1.92
CA LYS A 264 -40.32 -0.78 0.59
C LYS A 264 -40.36 0.74 0.73
N VAL A 265 -39.33 1.42 0.25
CA VAL A 265 -39.27 2.89 0.25
C VAL A 265 -39.68 3.43 -1.11
N PHE A 266 -40.54 4.45 -1.10
CA PHE A 266 -40.95 5.20 -2.28
C PHE A 266 -40.47 6.65 -2.14
N LEU A 267 -39.96 7.21 -3.23
CA LEU A 267 -39.56 8.61 -3.36
C LEU A 267 -40.42 9.26 -4.43
N ASN A 268 -41.20 10.27 -4.09
CA ASN A 268 -42.13 10.97 -5.01
C ASN A 268 -43.00 9.98 -5.81
N GLY A 269 -43.57 8.97 -5.13
CA GLY A 269 -44.38 7.92 -5.75
C GLY A 269 -43.61 6.80 -6.49
N LYS A 270 -42.31 6.96 -6.76
CA LYS A 270 -41.47 5.94 -7.42
C LYS A 270 -40.82 5.02 -6.39
N ARG A 271 -40.94 3.71 -6.57
CA ARG A 271 -40.29 2.72 -5.70
C ARG A 271 -38.78 2.73 -5.91
N LEU A 272 -38.00 2.83 -4.83
CA LEU A 272 -36.55 2.74 -4.91
C LEU A 272 -36.10 1.29 -5.20
N PRO A 273 -35.16 1.06 -6.12
CA PRO A 273 -34.77 -0.28 -6.58
C PRO A 273 -33.77 -1.00 -5.64
N ILE A 274 -33.92 -0.85 -4.33
CA ILE A 274 -33.09 -1.51 -3.32
C ILE A 274 -33.89 -2.67 -2.71
N LYS A 275 -33.45 -3.92 -2.93
CA LYS A 275 -34.04 -5.12 -2.31
C LYS A 275 -33.16 -5.69 -1.21
N SER A 276 -31.86 -5.45 -1.31
CA SER A 276 -30.83 -5.96 -0.41
C SER A 276 -29.77 -4.89 -0.14
N PHE A 277 -29.01 -5.06 0.95
CA PHE A 277 -27.91 -4.15 1.28
C PHE A 277 -26.82 -4.16 0.20
N THR A 278 -26.63 -5.27 -0.52
CA THR A 278 -25.70 -5.35 -1.66
C THR A 278 -26.13 -4.48 -2.83
N ASP A 279 -27.44 -4.39 -3.13
CA ASP A 279 -27.93 -3.50 -4.20
C ASP A 279 -27.61 -2.03 -3.89
N TYR A 280 -27.62 -1.66 -2.60
CA TYR A 280 -27.23 -0.33 -2.15
C TYR A 280 -25.73 -0.08 -2.34
N VAL A 281 -24.89 -1.04 -1.98
CA VAL A 281 -23.42 -0.96 -2.17
C VAL A 281 -23.06 -0.85 -3.66
N ASP A 282 -23.79 -1.53 -4.54
CA ASP A 282 -23.58 -1.45 -5.98
C ASP A 282 -23.70 -0.03 -6.53
N PHE A 283 -24.56 0.83 -5.96
CA PHE A 283 -24.67 2.23 -6.40
C PHE A 283 -23.35 3.00 -6.22
N TYR A 284 -22.55 2.67 -5.21
CA TYR A 284 -21.25 3.30 -4.97
C TYR A 284 -20.17 2.79 -5.91
N LEU A 285 -20.20 1.51 -6.28
CA LEU A 285 -19.15 0.87 -7.07
C LEU A 285 -19.33 1.04 -8.58
N LYS A 286 -20.55 1.31 -9.05
CA LYS A 286 -20.84 1.65 -10.45
C LYS A 286 -20.33 3.04 -10.88
N SER A 287 -19.91 3.87 -9.93
CA SER A 287 -19.45 5.25 -10.13
C SER A 287 -18.27 5.40 -11.10
N ASN A 288 -17.48 4.35 -11.35
CA ASN A 288 -16.13 4.53 -11.91
C ASN A 288 -15.96 4.31 -13.42
N GLY A 289 -17.01 4.14 -14.22
CA GLY A 289 -16.88 4.03 -15.70
C GLY A 289 -16.00 2.87 -16.21
N ASP A 290 -15.43 2.07 -15.32
CA ASP A 290 -14.62 0.89 -15.61
C ASP A 290 -15.54 -0.29 -15.98
N GLU A 291 -15.15 -1.03 -17.03
CA GLU A 291 -15.92 -2.16 -17.59
C GLU A 291 -16.12 -3.34 -16.61
N ALA A 292 -15.48 -3.32 -15.43
CA ALA A 292 -15.66 -4.31 -14.37
C ALA A 292 -15.81 -3.65 -13.00
N ALA A 293 -17.05 -3.62 -12.47
CA ALA A 293 -17.31 -3.18 -11.11
C ALA A 293 -16.49 -4.00 -10.09
N PRO A 294 -15.88 -3.37 -9.07
CA PRO A 294 -15.16 -4.08 -8.03
C PRO A 294 -15.98 -5.18 -7.38
N LYS A 295 -15.35 -6.32 -7.11
CA LYS A 295 -16.05 -7.47 -6.52
C LYS A 295 -16.44 -7.17 -5.06
N ILE A 296 -17.75 -7.09 -4.81
CA ILE A 296 -18.30 -6.95 -3.45
C ILE A 296 -18.19 -8.28 -2.71
N VAL A 297 -17.75 -8.21 -1.45
CA VAL A 297 -17.87 -9.31 -0.50
C VAL A 297 -18.83 -8.88 0.59
N TYR A 298 -19.94 -9.61 0.75
CA TYR A 298 -21.02 -9.29 1.67
C TYR A 298 -21.32 -10.44 2.62
N GLU A 299 -21.64 -10.10 3.87
CA GLU A 299 -22.13 -11.05 4.87
C GLU A 299 -23.19 -10.37 5.75
N SER A 300 -24.34 -11.06 5.90
CA SER A 300 -25.28 -10.79 6.97
C SER A 300 -24.84 -11.60 8.20
N VAL A 301 -24.00 -11.00 9.04
CA VAL A 301 -23.33 -11.67 10.16
C VAL A 301 -24.35 -12.21 11.15
N ASN A 302 -25.37 -11.41 11.47
CA ASN A 302 -26.52 -11.76 12.30
C ASN A 302 -27.65 -10.74 12.07
N PRO A 303 -28.83 -10.84 12.73
CA PRO A 303 -29.94 -9.90 12.52
C PRO A 303 -29.63 -8.42 12.81
N ARG A 304 -28.52 -8.13 13.52
CA ARG A 304 -28.09 -6.77 13.89
C ARG A 304 -26.88 -6.28 13.11
N TRP A 305 -26.27 -7.08 12.23
CA TRP A 305 -25.04 -6.70 11.52
C TRP A 305 -25.04 -7.19 10.08
N GLN A 306 -24.93 -6.23 9.15
CA GLN A 306 -24.65 -6.46 7.74
C GLN A 306 -23.36 -5.74 7.38
N VAL A 307 -22.43 -6.47 6.75
CA VAL A 307 -21.11 -5.95 6.38
C VAL A 307 -20.86 -6.24 4.91
N ALA A 308 -20.36 -5.23 4.18
CA ALA A 308 -19.78 -5.44 2.86
C ALA A 308 -18.41 -4.76 2.74
N VAL A 309 -17.51 -5.34 1.95
CA VAL A 309 -16.20 -4.76 1.65
C VAL A 309 -15.90 -4.87 0.16
N ALA A 310 -15.27 -3.83 -0.38
CA ALA A 310 -14.75 -3.75 -1.73
C ALA A 310 -13.33 -3.14 -1.71
N PRO A 311 -12.50 -3.35 -2.76
CA PRO A 311 -11.24 -2.64 -2.88
C PRO A 311 -11.46 -1.13 -3.12
N SER A 312 -10.57 -0.31 -2.57
CA SER A 312 -10.56 1.15 -2.75
C SER A 312 -9.25 1.63 -3.38
N SER A 313 -9.35 2.56 -4.34
CA SER A 313 -8.25 3.31 -4.94
C SER A 313 -7.88 4.57 -4.17
N ASP A 314 -8.84 5.19 -3.47
CA ASP A 314 -8.73 6.54 -2.92
C ASP A 314 -8.54 6.58 -1.40
N GLY A 315 -7.79 5.61 -0.87
CA GLY A 315 -7.60 5.46 0.57
C GLY A 315 -8.74 4.69 1.24
N PHE A 316 -8.79 4.74 2.58
CA PHE A 316 -9.86 4.08 3.33
C PHE A 316 -11.17 4.84 3.16
N GLN A 317 -12.18 4.16 2.65
CA GLN A 317 -13.53 4.70 2.51
C GLN A 317 -14.52 3.92 3.37
N GLN A 318 -15.56 4.59 3.87
CA GLN A 318 -16.58 3.94 4.67
C GLN A 318 -17.96 4.55 4.45
N VAL A 319 -19.00 3.72 4.45
CA VAL A 319 -20.40 4.12 4.50
C VAL A 319 -21.08 3.26 5.57
N SER A 320 -21.48 3.89 6.68
CA SER A 320 -22.00 3.14 7.82
C SER A 320 -23.26 3.72 8.42
N PHE A 321 -24.05 2.84 9.02
CA PHE A 321 -25.35 3.13 9.63
C PHE A 321 -25.47 2.44 10.99
N VAL A 322 -25.93 3.20 11.99
CA VAL A 322 -26.25 2.72 13.33
C VAL A 322 -27.71 3.04 13.60
N ASN A 323 -28.57 2.03 13.77
CA ASN A 323 -30.01 2.22 13.96
C ASN A 323 -30.63 3.12 12.89
N SER A 324 -30.30 2.86 11.61
CA SER A 324 -30.65 3.70 10.45
C SER A 324 -30.12 5.13 10.46
N ILE A 325 -29.31 5.56 11.43
CA ILE A 325 -28.63 6.87 11.43
C ILE A 325 -27.34 6.78 10.62
N ALA A 326 -27.13 7.71 9.69
CA ALA A 326 -25.92 7.75 8.86
C ALA A 326 -24.70 8.25 9.65
N THR A 327 -23.77 7.36 9.97
CA THR A 327 -22.50 7.68 10.65
C THR A 327 -21.42 7.99 9.63
N THR A 328 -21.51 9.16 8.99
CA THR A 328 -20.64 9.60 7.88
C THR A 328 -19.16 9.73 8.27
N LYS A 329 -18.85 9.93 9.56
CA LYS A 329 -17.48 9.94 10.10
C LYS A 329 -17.06 8.59 10.70
N GLY A 330 -17.94 7.59 10.67
CA GLY A 330 -17.67 6.24 11.16
C GLY A 330 -17.75 6.16 12.68
N GLY A 331 -16.76 5.52 13.31
CA GLY A 331 -16.71 5.35 14.75
C GLY A 331 -16.34 3.92 15.16
N LYS A 332 -16.65 3.57 16.41
CA LYS A 332 -16.20 2.30 17.01
C LYS A 332 -16.76 1.04 16.35
N HIS A 333 -17.94 1.11 15.73
CA HIS A 333 -18.51 0.02 14.93
C HIS A 333 -17.72 -0.23 13.64
N VAL A 334 -17.30 0.83 12.97
CA VAL A 334 -16.47 0.75 11.76
C VAL A 334 -15.09 0.21 12.10
N ASP A 335 -14.46 0.72 13.16
CA ASP A 335 -13.14 0.25 13.60
C ASP A 335 -13.16 -1.24 13.97
N LEU A 336 -14.18 -1.69 14.70
CA LEU A 336 -14.35 -3.11 15.06
C LEU A 336 -14.32 -4.03 13.83
N VAL A 337 -15.00 -3.65 12.76
CA VAL A 337 -15.08 -4.45 11.53
C VAL A 337 -13.80 -4.31 10.70
N ALA A 338 -13.30 -3.09 10.52
CA ALA A 338 -12.10 -2.82 9.74
C ALA A 338 -10.87 -3.53 10.34
N ASP A 339 -10.71 -3.49 11.66
CA ASP A 339 -9.56 -4.09 12.35
C ASP A 339 -9.59 -5.62 12.23
N GLN A 340 -10.77 -6.26 12.32
CA GLN A 340 -10.91 -7.70 12.11
C GLN A 340 -10.45 -8.12 10.71
N ILE A 341 -10.89 -7.41 9.67
CA ILE A 341 -10.50 -7.68 8.28
C ILE A 341 -8.99 -7.44 8.10
N CYS A 342 -8.48 -6.30 8.57
CA CYS A 342 -7.06 -5.94 8.45
C CYS A 342 -6.14 -6.98 9.12
N ASN A 343 -6.48 -7.42 10.33
CA ASN A 343 -5.67 -8.38 11.09
C ASN A 343 -5.62 -9.76 10.44
N LYS A 344 -6.66 -10.17 9.70
CA LYS A 344 -6.63 -11.43 8.93
C LYS A 344 -5.91 -11.27 7.60
N LEU A 345 -6.16 -10.17 6.88
CA LEU A 345 -5.53 -9.93 5.58
C LEU A 345 -4.02 -9.68 5.71
N ILE A 346 -3.54 -9.06 6.80
CA ILE A 346 -2.11 -8.79 7.01
C ILE A 346 -1.27 -10.07 7.07
N GLU A 347 -1.82 -11.15 7.63
CA GLU A 347 -1.14 -12.45 7.70
C GLU A 347 -0.97 -13.04 6.28
N ILE A 348 -2.03 -12.95 5.46
CA ILE A 348 -2.02 -13.41 4.07
C ILE A 348 -1.04 -12.58 3.24
N VAL A 349 -1.08 -11.25 3.37
CA VAL A 349 -0.17 -10.36 2.66
C VAL A 349 1.27 -10.64 3.08
N LYS A 350 1.58 -10.73 4.38
CA LYS A 350 2.93 -11.05 4.87
C LYS A 350 3.46 -12.37 4.32
N LYS A 351 2.61 -13.40 4.20
CA LYS A 351 2.98 -14.70 3.61
C LYS A 351 3.33 -14.56 2.12
N LYS A 352 2.58 -13.73 1.37
CA LYS A 352 2.83 -13.46 -0.06
C LYS A 352 4.00 -12.49 -0.30
N SER A 353 4.20 -11.51 0.58
CA SER A 353 5.16 -10.40 0.45
C SER A 353 6.46 -10.61 1.21
N GLY A 354 6.64 -11.72 1.94
CA GLY A 354 7.73 -11.93 2.90
C GLY A 354 9.16 -11.77 2.33
N LYS A 355 9.30 -11.73 1.01
CA LYS A 355 10.56 -11.50 0.29
C LYS A 355 10.82 -10.02 -0.04
N SER A 356 9.82 -9.14 0.04
CA SER A 356 9.94 -7.76 -0.46
C SER A 356 10.73 -6.82 0.47
N GLY A 357 10.98 -7.19 1.73
CA GLY A 357 11.70 -6.36 2.71
C GLY A 357 10.94 -5.10 3.20
N VAL A 358 9.64 -5.02 2.89
CA VAL A 358 8.76 -3.92 3.33
C VAL A 358 7.93 -4.39 4.52
N SER A 359 8.04 -3.68 5.64
CA SER A 359 7.18 -3.92 6.82
C SER A 359 5.79 -3.34 6.55
N ILE A 360 4.76 -4.16 6.73
CA ILE A 360 3.36 -3.81 6.49
C ILE A 360 2.66 -3.57 7.82
N LYS A 361 1.99 -2.43 7.94
CA LYS A 361 1.21 -2.03 9.12
C LYS A 361 -0.30 -2.11 8.83
N PRO A 362 -1.17 -2.33 9.82
CA PRO A 362 -2.62 -2.50 9.60
C PRO A 362 -3.28 -1.35 8.81
N PHE A 363 -2.92 -0.09 9.09
CA PHE A 363 -3.48 1.06 8.39
C PHE A 363 -3.19 1.05 6.87
N GLN A 364 -2.10 0.40 6.44
CA GLN A 364 -1.73 0.30 5.02
C GLN A 364 -2.59 -0.73 4.29
N ILE A 365 -3.28 -1.62 5.02
CA ILE A 365 -4.29 -2.50 4.43
C ILE A 365 -5.64 -1.80 4.46
N LYS A 366 -5.97 -1.17 5.60
CA LYS A 366 -7.17 -0.34 5.77
C LYS A 366 -7.30 0.69 4.63
N SER A 367 -6.20 1.31 4.20
CA SER A 367 -6.20 2.28 3.10
C SER A 367 -6.58 1.74 1.72
N HIS A 368 -6.72 0.42 1.54
CA HIS A 368 -7.17 -0.20 0.28
C HIS A 368 -8.58 -0.79 0.40
N MET A 369 -9.32 -0.43 1.44
CA MET A 369 -10.65 -0.96 1.72
C MET A 369 -11.71 0.13 1.60
N TRP A 370 -12.82 -0.24 0.96
CA TRP A 370 -14.09 0.47 1.06
C TRP A 370 -15.06 -0.38 1.87
N LEU A 371 -15.43 0.10 3.06
CA LEU A 371 -16.19 -0.65 4.04
C LEU A 371 -17.63 -0.14 4.16
N PHE A 372 -18.60 -1.05 4.11
CA PHE A 372 -20.02 -0.75 4.29
C PHE A 372 -20.55 -1.50 5.50
N VAL A 373 -21.20 -0.79 6.43
CA VAL A 373 -21.69 -1.38 7.69
C VAL A 373 -23.10 -0.90 7.97
N ASN A 374 -24.05 -1.82 8.13
CA ASN A 374 -25.36 -1.51 8.71
C ASN A 374 -25.52 -2.31 10.00
N CYS A 375 -25.74 -1.63 11.12
CA CYS A 375 -25.90 -2.31 12.40
C CYS A 375 -26.95 -1.72 13.34
N LEU A 376 -27.42 -2.58 14.26
CA LEU A 376 -28.34 -2.24 15.33
C LEU A 376 -27.61 -2.30 16.69
N ILE A 377 -27.50 -1.15 17.34
CA ILE A 377 -26.73 -0.95 18.57
C ILE A 377 -27.67 -0.57 19.71
N GLU A 378 -27.51 -1.21 20.87
CA GLU A 378 -28.25 -0.86 22.08
C GLU A 378 -27.75 0.47 22.63
N ASN A 379 -28.68 1.41 22.84
CA ASN A 379 -28.43 2.70 23.49
C ASN A 379 -27.15 3.41 22.97
N PRO A 380 -27.03 3.66 21.65
CA PRO A 380 -25.82 4.19 21.05
C PRO A 380 -25.45 5.58 21.61
N ALA A 381 -24.15 5.86 21.66
CA ALA A 381 -23.59 7.14 22.05
C ALA A 381 -22.76 7.71 20.88
N PHE A 382 -22.86 9.03 20.69
CA PHE A 382 -22.25 9.74 19.58
C PHE A 382 -21.38 10.90 20.07
N ASP A 383 -20.54 11.44 19.20
CA ASP A 383 -19.69 12.60 19.47
C ASP A 383 -20.48 13.91 19.68
N SER A 384 -21.63 14.01 19.03
CA SER A 384 -22.43 15.22 18.92
C SER A 384 -23.89 14.91 18.58
N GLN A 385 -24.72 15.93 18.58
CA GLN A 385 -26.15 15.81 18.26
C GLN A 385 -26.41 15.51 16.76
N THR A 386 -25.46 15.81 15.87
CA THR A 386 -25.55 15.43 14.45
C THR A 386 -25.37 13.92 14.24
N LYS A 387 -24.83 13.20 15.24
CA LYS A 387 -24.68 11.74 15.28
C LYS A 387 -23.82 11.17 14.14
N GLU A 388 -22.80 11.91 13.71
CA GLU A 388 -21.93 11.53 12.59
C GLU A 388 -20.87 10.49 12.96
N CYS A 389 -20.45 10.44 14.24
CA CYS A 389 -19.47 9.49 14.75
C CYS A 389 -19.96 8.78 16.02
N MET A 390 -19.99 7.45 16.00
CA MET A 390 -20.39 6.64 17.17
C MET A 390 -19.19 6.37 18.09
N THR A 391 -19.34 6.72 19.37
CA THR A 391 -18.27 6.66 20.39
C THR A 391 -18.39 5.49 21.36
N LEU A 392 -19.56 4.83 21.41
CA LEU A 392 -19.81 3.69 22.29
C LEU A 392 -18.79 2.56 22.07
N THR A 393 -18.30 1.93 23.14
CA THR A 393 -17.32 0.85 23.04
C THR A 393 -17.97 -0.49 22.70
N ALA A 394 -17.25 -1.35 21.98
CA ALA A 394 -17.78 -2.61 21.44
C ALA A 394 -18.40 -3.56 22.49
N LYS A 395 -17.93 -3.50 23.75
CA LYS A 395 -18.48 -4.30 24.86
C LYS A 395 -19.95 -3.96 25.17
N ASN A 396 -20.37 -2.74 24.85
CA ASN A 396 -21.69 -2.22 25.18
C ASN A 396 -22.64 -2.19 23.98
N PHE A 397 -22.28 -2.80 22.84
CA PHE A 397 -23.13 -2.80 21.64
C PHE A 397 -24.42 -3.63 21.78
N GLY A 398 -24.50 -4.48 22.81
CA GLY A 398 -25.59 -5.44 22.97
C GLY A 398 -25.57 -6.58 21.96
N SER A 399 -24.54 -6.64 21.10
CA SER A 399 -24.34 -7.69 20.10
C SER A 399 -22.88 -7.77 19.69
N THR A 400 -22.48 -8.91 19.13
CA THR A 400 -21.14 -9.14 18.58
C THR A 400 -21.18 -9.17 17.06
N CYS A 401 -20.10 -8.75 16.42
CA CYS A 401 -19.91 -8.86 14.97
C CYS A 401 -18.65 -9.68 14.72
N LEU A 402 -18.80 -10.97 14.46
CA LEU A 402 -17.71 -11.89 14.13
C LEU A 402 -17.84 -12.31 12.67
N LEU A 403 -16.92 -11.85 11.82
CA LEU A 403 -16.92 -12.19 10.39
C LEU A 403 -16.50 -13.65 10.19
N SER A 404 -17.17 -14.35 9.27
CA SER A 404 -16.87 -15.76 9.01
C SER A 404 -15.55 -15.96 8.26
N GLU A 405 -14.97 -17.15 8.38
CA GLU A 405 -13.80 -17.52 7.56
C GLU A 405 -14.10 -17.45 6.06
N LYS A 406 -15.36 -17.74 5.67
CA LYS A 406 -15.83 -17.61 4.29
C LYS A 406 -15.72 -16.15 3.81
N PHE A 407 -16.17 -15.19 4.61
CA PHE A 407 -16.07 -13.77 4.29
C PHE A 407 -14.60 -13.34 4.16
N ILE A 408 -13.75 -13.70 5.12
CA ILE A 408 -12.31 -13.37 5.07
C ILE A 408 -11.63 -13.99 3.83
N SER A 409 -11.96 -15.24 3.49
CA SER A 409 -11.45 -15.92 2.30
C SER A 409 -11.86 -15.21 1.01
N GLN A 410 -13.12 -14.77 0.91
CA GLN A 410 -13.60 -13.99 -0.23
C GLN A 410 -12.95 -12.59 -0.29
N ALA A 411 -12.82 -11.90 0.84
CA ALA A 411 -12.14 -10.60 0.95
C ALA A 411 -10.67 -10.70 0.50
N SER A 412 -10.00 -11.83 0.76
CA SER A 412 -8.62 -12.05 0.29
C SER A 412 -8.48 -12.19 -1.23
N LYS A 413 -9.59 -12.37 -1.97
CA LYS A 413 -9.66 -12.62 -3.42
C LYS A 413 -10.46 -11.55 -4.18
N CYS A 414 -10.88 -10.47 -3.51
CA CYS A 414 -11.70 -9.43 -4.10
C CYS A 414 -10.89 -8.26 -4.70
N GLY A 415 -9.55 -8.35 -4.71
CA GLY A 415 -8.64 -7.33 -5.24
C GLY A 415 -7.88 -6.53 -4.18
N ILE A 416 -8.31 -6.58 -2.91
CA ILE A 416 -7.64 -5.84 -1.81
C ILE A 416 -6.20 -6.32 -1.63
N VAL A 417 -5.98 -7.64 -1.57
CA VAL A 417 -4.65 -8.24 -1.37
C VAL A 417 -3.74 -7.94 -2.55
N GLU A 418 -4.26 -8.05 -3.77
CA GLU A 418 -3.54 -7.74 -5.02
C GLU A 418 -3.11 -6.27 -5.06
N SER A 419 -4.01 -5.35 -4.72
CA SER A 419 -3.73 -3.91 -4.60
C SER A 419 -2.62 -3.62 -3.58
N VAL A 420 -2.71 -4.22 -2.38
CA VAL A 420 -1.68 -4.06 -1.35
C VAL A 420 -0.33 -4.62 -1.82
N LEU A 421 -0.31 -5.79 -2.48
CA LEU A 421 0.93 -6.37 -3.00
C LEU A 421 1.57 -5.52 -4.09
N SER A 422 0.78 -4.93 -4.98
CA SER A 422 1.25 -3.98 -5.99
C SER A 422 1.91 -2.77 -5.33
N TRP A 423 1.25 -2.19 -4.31
CA TRP A 423 1.80 -1.09 -3.53
C TRP A 423 3.10 -1.48 -2.80
N VAL A 424 3.16 -2.68 -2.20
CA VAL A 424 4.37 -3.20 -1.54
C VAL A 424 5.53 -3.32 -2.54
N ASN A 425 5.27 -3.86 -3.73
CA ASN A 425 6.27 -4.01 -4.78
C ASN A 425 6.77 -2.66 -5.29
N TYR A 426 5.86 -1.69 -5.46
CA TYR A 426 6.22 -0.32 -5.80
C TYR A 426 7.12 0.31 -4.73
N LYS A 427 6.78 0.15 -3.45
CA LYS A 427 7.60 0.65 -2.33
C LYS A 427 8.96 -0.03 -2.22
N ALA A 428 9.04 -1.33 -2.52
CA ALA A 428 10.32 -2.04 -2.57
C ALA A 428 11.23 -1.48 -3.67
N LYS A 429 10.68 -1.27 -4.88
CA LYS A 429 11.41 -0.62 -5.99
C LYS A 429 11.85 0.79 -5.63
N GLU A 430 10.96 1.59 -5.04
CA GLU A 430 11.28 2.96 -4.60
C GLU A 430 12.44 2.99 -3.58
N LYS A 431 12.52 2.00 -2.68
CA LYS A 431 13.66 1.87 -1.75
C LYS A 431 14.96 1.50 -2.46
N MET A 432 14.91 0.59 -3.45
CA MET A 432 16.07 0.24 -4.27
C MET A 432 16.58 1.43 -5.06
N ASP A 433 15.66 2.22 -5.64
CA ASP A 433 16.01 3.45 -6.36
C ASP A 433 16.70 4.49 -5.47
N LYS A 434 16.35 4.56 -4.17
CA LYS A 434 17.01 5.46 -3.22
C LYS A 434 18.45 5.06 -2.90
N GLN A 435 18.85 3.81 -3.17
CA GLN A 435 20.25 3.40 -3.04
C GLN A 435 21.10 3.82 -4.25
N CYS A 436 20.47 4.04 -5.40
CA CYS A 436 21.12 4.61 -6.57
C CYS A 436 21.44 6.10 -6.32
N SER A 437 22.55 6.56 -6.87
CA SER A 437 22.84 7.99 -6.88
C SER A 437 21.93 8.67 -7.90
N LYS A 438 21.20 9.71 -7.49
CA LYS A 438 20.36 10.52 -8.41
C LYS A 438 21.18 11.31 -9.42
N SER A 439 22.45 11.56 -9.10
CA SER A 439 23.38 12.33 -9.94
C SER A 439 24.71 11.62 -10.08
N LYS A 440 25.32 11.76 -11.26
CA LYS A 440 26.67 11.30 -11.54
C LYS A 440 27.68 12.09 -10.69
N HIS A 441 28.31 11.44 -9.72
CA HIS A 441 29.34 12.05 -8.88
C HIS A 441 30.73 11.76 -9.42
N VAL A 442 31.60 12.79 -9.40
CA VAL A 442 32.99 12.66 -9.83
C VAL A 442 33.81 11.83 -8.83
N LYS A 443 33.63 12.05 -7.52
CA LYS A 443 34.33 11.30 -6.46
C LYS A 443 33.34 10.51 -5.61
N LEU A 444 33.63 9.22 -5.40
CA LEU A 444 32.88 8.37 -4.49
C LEU A 444 33.56 8.30 -3.13
N LYS A 445 32.78 8.41 -2.04
CA LYS A 445 33.26 8.23 -0.66
C LYS A 445 32.64 6.97 -0.05
N GLY A 446 33.36 6.31 0.84
CA GLY A 446 32.83 5.19 1.62
C GLY A 446 32.73 3.85 0.88
N ILE A 447 33.45 3.67 -0.23
CA ILE A 447 33.61 2.37 -0.90
C ILE A 447 35.06 1.91 -0.69
N PRO A 448 35.33 1.04 0.30
CA PRO A 448 36.67 0.53 0.56
C PRO A 448 37.20 -0.23 -0.66
N LYS A 449 38.51 -0.17 -0.90
CA LYS A 449 39.24 -0.89 -1.96
C LYS A 449 38.92 -0.49 -3.40
N LEU A 450 38.12 0.54 -3.66
CA LEU A 450 38.00 1.11 -4.99
C LEU A 450 39.24 1.96 -5.31
N ASP A 451 39.96 1.60 -6.37
CA ASP A 451 40.94 2.48 -7.02
C ASP A 451 40.23 3.13 -8.22
N ASP A 452 39.68 4.33 -8.00
CA ASP A 452 38.81 5.00 -8.97
C ASP A 452 39.62 5.69 -10.08
N ALA A 453 39.15 5.65 -11.32
CA ALA A 453 39.79 6.36 -12.42
C ALA A 453 39.63 7.89 -12.26
N ASN A 454 40.65 8.68 -12.61
CA ASN A 454 40.59 10.14 -12.44
C ASN A 454 39.44 10.78 -13.25
N ASN A 455 39.11 10.23 -14.41
CA ASN A 455 38.03 10.71 -15.28
C ASN A 455 36.66 10.06 -14.98
N ALA A 456 36.58 9.10 -14.06
CA ALA A 456 35.32 8.44 -13.74
C ALA A 456 34.31 9.44 -13.15
N GLY A 457 33.08 9.42 -13.66
CA GLY A 457 32.06 10.40 -13.27
C GLY A 457 32.19 11.80 -13.91
N THR A 458 33.19 12.07 -14.76
CA THR A 458 33.34 13.34 -15.49
C THR A 458 32.67 13.32 -16.88
N LYS A 459 32.92 14.32 -17.73
CA LYS A 459 32.54 14.32 -19.15
C LYS A 459 33.20 13.18 -19.94
N ASN A 460 34.35 12.69 -19.47
CA ASN A 460 35.15 11.67 -20.14
C ASN A 460 34.81 10.24 -19.68
N SER A 461 33.74 10.03 -18.90
CA SER A 461 33.38 8.70 -18.37
C SER A 461 33.17 7.62 -19.43
N ALA A 462 32.75 8.00 -20.64
CA ALA A 462 32.59 7.06 -21.75
C ALA A 462 33.93 6.40 -22.16
N LEU A 463 35.05 7.06 -21.89
CA LEU A 463 36.40 6.55 -22.14
C LEU A 463 36.92 5.68 -20.97
N CYS A 464 36.26 5.71 -19.82
CA CYS A 464 36.71 5.01 -18.63
C CYS A 464 36.28 3.53 -18.64
N THR A 465 37.20 2.66 -18.22
CA THR A 465 36.98 1.23 -18.02
C THR A 465 37.15 0.86 -16.55
N LEU A 466 36.15 0.19 -15.97
CA LEU A 466 36.23 -0.37 -14.63
C LEU A 466 36.69 -1.82 -14.71
N ILE A 467 37.82 -2.16 -14.10
CA ILE A 467 38.33 -3.52 -14.00
C ILE A 467 37.78 -4.16 -12.74
N LEU A 468 36.96 -5.21 -12.89
CA LEU A 468 36.45 -6.03 -11.78
C LEU A 468 37.36 -7.23 -11.60
N THR A 469 37.99 -7.36 -10.43
CA THR A 469 38.99 -8.41 -10.19
C THR A 469 38.48 -9.49 -9.23
N GLU A 470 38.92 -10.73 -9.43
CA GLU A 470 38.68 -11.82 -8.49
C GLU A 470 39.60 -11.71 -7.25
N GLY A 471 39.08 -11.08 -6.20
CA GLY A 471 39.82 -10.87 -4.95
C GLY A 471 40.96 -9.85 -5.03
N ASP A 472 41.68 -9.71 -3.91
CA ASP A 472 42.76 -8.73 -3.74
C ASP A 472 44.06 -9.14 -4.48
N SER A 473 44.24 -10.44 -4.74
CA SER A 473 45.39 -10.96 -5.49
C SER A 473 45.37 -10.47 -6.95
N ALA A 474 44.24 -10.67 -7.65
CA ALA A 474 44.05 -10.18 -9.00
C ALA A 474 44.05 -8.64 -9.07
N LYS A 475 43.53 -7.97 -8.03
CA LYS A 475 43.62 -6.51 -7.89
C LYS A 475 45.07 -6.01 -7.93
N SER A 476 45.96 -6.66 -7.20
CA SER A 476 47.37 -6.26 -7.14
C SER A 476 48.03 -6.31 -8.53
N LEU A 477 47.68 -7.31 -9.33
CA LEU A 477 48.11 -7.42 -10.73
C LEU A 477 47.56 -6.29 -11.60
N ALA A 478 46.26 -5.98 -11.48
CA ALA A 478 45.61 -4.89 -12.21
C ALA A 478 46.22 -3.52 -11.87
N VAL A 479 46.44 -3.24 -10.58
CA VAL A 479 47.05 -1.98 -10.10
C VAL A 479 48.49 -1.83 -10.59
N ALA A 480 49.26 -2.93 -10.67
CA ALA A 480 50.59 -2.90 -11.28
C ALA A 480 50.53 -2.55 -12.79
N GLY A 481 49.52 -3.07 -13.49
CA GLY A 481 49.22 -2.75 -14.89
C GLY A 481 48.83 -1.29 -15.14
N LEU A 482 48.11 -0.66 -14.19
CA LEU A 482 47.80 0.78 -14.26
C LEU A 482 49.05 1.67 -14.30
N GLY A 483 50.20 1.17 -13.83
CA GLY A 483 51.48 1.87 -13.98
C GLY A 483 51.90 2.08 -15.44
N VAL A 484 51.36 1.30 -16.38
CA VAL A 484 51.61 1.41 -17.83
C VAL A 484 50.51 2.21 -18.53
N LEU A 485 49.24 1.92 -18.22
CA LEU A 485 48.10 2.56 -18.87
C LEU A 485 47.79 3.97 -18.37
N GLY A 486 48.23 4.31 -17.16
CA GLY A 486 47.79 5.48 -16.42
C GLY A 486 46.48 5.25 -15.66
N ARG A 487 46.20 6.18 -14.73
CA ARG A 487 45.02 6.14 -13.82
C ARG A 487 43.84 6.97 -14.32
N ASP A 488 43.97 7.62 -15.47
CA ASP A 488 42.95 8.56 -15.94
C ASP A 488 41.67 7.86 -16.36
N ASN A 489 41.80 6.77 -17.13
CA ASN A 489 40.68 6.08 -17.75
C ASN A 489 40.47 4.65 -17.23
N TYR A 490 41.23 4.22 -16.22
CA TYR A 490 41.12 2.86 -15.69
C TYR A 490 40.96 2.87 -14.17
N GLY A 491 39.87 2.26 -13.70
CA GLY A 491 39.62 2.02 -12.29
C GLY A 491 39.65 0.53 -11.98
N VAL A 492 39.87 0.15 -10.72
CA VAL A 492 39.94 -1.25 -10.27
C VAL A 492 39.11 -1.46 -9.03
N PHE A 493 38.28 -2.51 -9.01
CA PHE A 493 37.48 -2.90 -7.85
C PHE A 493 37.51 -4.42 -7.64
N PRO A 494 37.96 -4.91 -6.46
CA PRO A 494 38.02 -6.33 -6.17
C PRO A 494 36.69 -6.87 -5.67
N LEU A 495 36.20 -7.94 -6.31
CA LEU A 495 35.08 -8.71 -5.80
C LEU A 495 35.52 -9.56 -4.61
N ARG A 496 34.72 -9.57 -3.53
CA ARG A 496 35.02 -10.36 -2.32
C ARG A 496 34.85 -11.88 -2.49
N GLY A 497 34.26 -12.32 -3.60
CA GLY A 497 33.96 -13.71 -3.91
C GLY A 497 32.91 -13.82 -5.02
N LYS A 498 32.20 -14.96 -5.07
CA LYS A 498 31.11 -15.19 -6.01
C LYS A 498 29.99 -14.16 -5.80
N LEU A 499 29.63 -13.45 -6.87
CA LEU A 499 28.56 -12.45 -6.84
C LEU A 499 27.21 -13.13 -6.58
N LEU A 500 26.31 -12.46 -5.85
CA LEU A 500 24.97 -12.97 -5.61
C LEU A 500 24.19 -13.06 -6.93
N ASN A 501 23.56 -14.21 -7.22
CA ASN A 501 22.64 -14.34 -8.35
C ASN A 501 21.38 -13.49 -8.08
N VAL A 502 21.36 -12.28 -8.64
CA VAL A 502 20.29 -11.29 -8.41
C VAL A 502 18.93 -11.69 -8.96
N ARG A 503 18.88 -12.60 -9.93
CA ARG A 503 17.62 -13.09 -10.54
C ARG A 503 16.78 -13.89 -9.55
N GLU A 504 17.46 -14.54 -8.61
CA GLU A 504 16.86 -15.39 -7.58
C GLU A 504 16.82 -14.70 -6.21
N ALA A 505 17.47 -13.54 -6.10
CA ALA A 505 17.57 -12.80 -4.86
C ALA A 505 16.32 -11.95 -4.64
N SER A 506 15.83 -11.98 -3.41
CA SER A 506 14.78 -11.06 -2.98
C SER A 506 15.28 -9.62 -2.98
N SER A 507 14.38 -8.64 -3.16
CA SER A 507 14.75 -7.22 -3.08
C SER A 507 15.48 -6.88 -1.77
N LYS A 508 15.09 -7.53 -0.66
CA LYS A 508 15.78 -7.40 0.62
C LYS A 508 17.24 -7.87 0.55
N GLN A 509 17.49 -9.07 0.02
CA GLN A 509 18.85 -9.60 -0.12
C GLN A 509 19.72 -8.73 -1.02
N ILE A 510 19.15 -8.16 -2.08
CA ILE A 510 19.86 -7.22 -2.96
C ILE A 510 20.21 -5.94 -2.20
N LEU A 511 19.23 -5.33 -1.50
CA LEU A 511 19.40 -4.10 -0.72
C LEU A 511 20.46 -4.24 0.39
N GLU A 512 20.55 -5.42 1.02
CA GLU A 512 21.49 -5.72 2.11
C GLU A 512 22.88 -6.15 1.59
N ASN A 513 23.02 -6.43 0.28
CA ASN A 513 24.28 -6.87 -0.29
C ASN A 513 25.20 -5.67 -0.60
N ASN A 514 26.21 -5.49 0.25
CA ASN A 514 27.20 -4.41 0.12
C ASN A 514 27.99 -4.44 -1.20
N GLU A 515 28.21 -5.62 -1.78
CA GLU A 515 28.97 -5.78 -3.03
C GLU A 515 28.17 -5.21 -4.20
N ILE A 516 26.92 -5.63 -4.34
CA ILE A 516 26.00 -5.11 -5.36
C ILE A 516 25.81 -3.60 -5.19
N ASN A 517 25.60 -3.14 -3.96
CA ASN A 517 25.44 -1.71 -3.67
C ASN A 517 26.69 -0.90 -4.04
N SER A 518 27.89 -1.48 -3.86
CA SER A 518 29.14 -0.85 -4.29
C SER A 518 29.22 -0.78 -5.81
N LEU A 519 28.95 -1.88 -6.51
CA LEU A 519 28.96 -1.91 -7.99
C LEU A 519 27.99 -0.90 -8.60
N ILE A 520 26.75 -0.83 -8.09
CA ILE A 520 25.75 0.15 -8.52
C ILE A 520 26.29 1.58 -8.40
N LYS A 521 26.92 1.91 -7.26
CA LYS A 521 27.48 3.25 -7.03
C LYS A 521 28.73 3.52 -7.89
N ILE A 522 29.63 2.55 -8.03
CA ILE A 522 30.88 2.69 -8.79
C ILE A 522 30.58 2.97 -10.26
N ILE A 523 29.69 2.15 -10.84
CA ILE A 523 29.33 2.22 -12.26
C ILE A 523 28.35 3.39 -12.52
N GLY A 524 27.58 3.80 -11.52
CA GLY A 524 26.55 4.85 -11.66
C GLY A 524 25.22 4.31 -12.17
N LEU A 525 24.87 3.07 -11.82
CA LEU A 525 23.67 2.39 -12.28
C LEU A 525 22.42 2.88 -11.53
N GLN A 526 21.29 2.85 -12.23
CA GLN A 526 20.00 3.34 -11.75
C GLN A 526 18.89 2.38 -12.19
N TYR A 527 18.11 1.84 -11.26
CA TYR A 527 17.06 0.85 -11.59
C TYR A 527 15.92 1.42 -12.43
N LYS A 528 15.65 2.74 -12.39
CA LYS A 528 14.63 3.38 -13.23
C LYS A 528 15.05 3.61 -14.68
N LEU A 529 16.35 3.63 -14.97
CA LEU A 529 16.87 3.88 -16.32
C LEU A 529 17.04 2.55 -17.05
N LYS A 530 16.51 2.47 -18.27
CA LYS A 530 16.63 1.28 -19.15
C LYS A 530 17.93 1.23 -19.96
N TYR A 531 18.63 2.36 -20.06
CA TYR A 531 19.86 2.52 -20.85
C TYR A 531 19.70 2.20 -22.34
N ASP A 532 18.61 2.67 -22.95
CA ASP A 532 18.28 2.39 -24.36
C ASP A 532 18.95 3.37 -25.36
N THR A 533 19.35 4.54 -24.88
CA THR A 533 19.82 5.66 -25.73
C THR A 533 21.24 6.10 -25.36
N PRO A 534 22.02 6.64 -26.31
CA PRO A 534 23.35 7.21 -26.04
C PRO A 534 23.34 8.26 -24.92
N GLU A 535 22.25 9.02 -24.79
CA GLU A 535 22.03 10.01 -23.74
C GLU A 535 21.99 9.34 -22.36
N SER A 536 21.21 8.26 -22.22
CA SER A 536 21.09 7.53 -20.95
C SER A 536 22.40 6.84 -20.53
N LEU A 537 23.29 6.51 -21.48
CA LEU A 537 24.62 5.98 -21.17
C LEU A 537 25.56 7.03 -20.56
N LYS A 538 25.31 8.34 -20.75
CA LYS A 538 26.14 9.41 -20.19
C LYS A 538 26.07 9.47 -18.66
N ASP A 539 25.01 8.94 -18.07
CA ASP A 539 24.81 8.89 -16.61
C ASP A 539 25.74 7.89 -15.93
N LEU A 540 26.31 6.94 -16.69
CA LEU A 540 27.31 6.00 -16.19
C LEU A 540 28.64 6.71 -15.88
N ARG A 541 29.31 6.25 -14.82
CA ARG A 541 30.67 6.69 -14.44
C ARG A 541 31.76 6.01 -15.26
N TYR A 542 31.46 4.83 -15.81
CA TYR A 542 32.35 4.02 -16.63
C TYR A 542 31.62 3.57 -17.89
N GLY A 543 32.24 3.77 -19.05
CA GLY A 543 31.71 3.35 -20.36
C GLY A 543 31.92 1.86 -20.63
N LYS A 544 32.93 1.24 -19.99
CA LYS A 544 33.23 -0.18 -20.11
C LYS A 544 33.47 -0.83 -18.74
N ILE A 545 33.16 -2.12 -18.66
CA ILE A 545 33.43 -2.99 -17.52
C ILE A 545 34.29 -4.14 -18.03
N MET A 546 35.51 -4.25 -17.52
CA MET A 546 36.44 -5.31 -17.87
C MET A 546 36.50 -6.32 -16.73
N ILE A 547 36.18 -7.57 -17.01
CA ILE A 547 36.22 -8.66 -16.05
C ILE A 547 37.61 -9.29 -16.08
N MET A 548 38.26 -9.38 -14.92
CA MET A 548 39.61 -9.92 -14.76
C MET A 548 39.61 -10.97 -13.64
N THR A 549 39.30 -12.20 -14.02
CA THR A 549 39.25 -13.36 -13.13
C THR A 549 40.38 -14.32 -13.42
N ASP A 550 40.63 -15.27 -12.52
CA ASP A 550 41.53 -16.36 -12.83
C ASP A 550 41.01 -17.16 -14.04
N GLN A 551 41.92 -17.64 -14.89
CA GLN A 551 41.58 -18.44 -16.08
C GLN A 551 41.33 -19.90 -15.70
N ASP A 552 40.41 -20.08 -14.75
CA ASP A 552 39.90 -21.36 -14.30
C ASP A 552 38.36 -21.40 -14.35
N GLN A 553 37.78 -22.51 -13.90
CA GLN A 553 36.34 -22.70 -13.98
C GLN A 553 35.58 -21.84 -12.95
N ASP A 554 36.15 -21.53 -11.79
CA ASP A 554 35.50 -20.69 -10.78
C ASP A 554 35.47 -19.22 -11.23
N GLY A 555 36.53 -18.75 -11.88
CA GLY A 555 36.58 -17.47 -12.58
C GLY A 555 35.52 -17.38 -13.69
N SER A 556 35.36 -18.45 -14.48
CA SER A 556 34.29 -18.54 -15.49
C SER A 556 32.89 -18.34 -14.90
N HIS A 557 32.64 -18.89 -13.70
CA HIS A 557 31.37 -18.68 -13.01
C HIS A 557 31.18 -17.25 -12.53
N ILE A 558 32.24 -16.60 -12.03
CA ILE A 558 32.21 -15.18 -11.63
C ILE A 558 31.88 -14.30 -12.83
N LYS A 559 32.51 -14.53 -14.00
CA LYS A 559 32.18 -13.82 -15.25
C LYS A 559 30.68 -13.95 -15.55
N GLY A 560 30.15 -15.17 -15.50
CA GLY A 560 28.74 -15.43 -15.75
C GLY A 560 27.80 -14.72 -14.76
N LEU A 561 28.15 -14.67 -13.47
CA LEU A 561 27.36 -13.97 -12.46
C LEU A 561 27.35 -12.45 -12.66
N ILE A 562 28.46 -11.84 -13.10
CA ILE A 562 28.53 -10.42 -13.44
C ILE A 562 27.66 -10.12 -14.67
N ILE A 563 27.76 -10.95 -15.72
CA ILE A 563 26.93 -10.83 -16.92
C ILE A 563 25.45 -10.94 -16.54
N ASN A 564 25.08 -11.91 -15.72
CA ASN A 564 23.71 -12.09 -15.25
C ASN A 564 23.23 -10.92 -14.37
N PHE A 565 24.10 -10.33 -13.55
CA PHE A 565 23.78 -9.14 -12.76
C PHE A 565 23.37 -7.95 -13.63
N ILE A 566 24.11 -7.71 -14.72
CA ILE A 566 23.78 -6.66 -15.69
C ILE A 566 22.52 -7.06 -16.48
N HIS A 567 22.46 -8.28 -17.01
CA HIS A 567 21.32 -8.76 -17.80
C HIS A 567 19.98 -8.71 -17.05
N CYS A 568 19.97 -9.06 -15.77
CA CYS A 568 18.75 -9.12 -14.96
C CYS A 568 18.14 -7.74 -14.70
N ASN A 569 18.98 -6.72 -14.54
CA ASN A 569 18.54 -5.39 -14.11
C ASN A 569 18.53 -4.37 -15.27
N TRP A 570 19.49 -4.48 -16.20
CA TRP A 570 19.74 -3.54 -17.30
C TRP A 570 20.19 -4.28 -18.58
N PRO A 571 19.32 -5.11 -19.19
CA PRO A 571 19.69 -5.95 -20.33
C PRO A 571 20.24 -5.16 -21.52
N ASN A 572 19.74 -3.94 -21.76
CA ASN A 572 20.19 -3.11 -22.88
C ASN A 572 21.66 -2.67 -22.77
N LEU A 573 22.24 -2.65 -21.56
CA LEU A 573 23.66 -2.39 -21.41
C LEU A 573 24.53 -3.45 -22.10
N LEU A 574 24.10 -4.72 -22.12
CA LEU A 574 24.82 -5.79 -22.83
C LEU A 574 24.78 -5.56 -24.35
N ARG A 575 23.68 -5.01 -24.88
CA ARG A 575 23.53 -4.66 -26.29
C ARG A 575 24.47 -3.54 -26.74
N HIS A 576 24.89 -2.68 -25.80
CA HIS A 576 25.90 -1.65 -26.03
C HIS A 576 27.35 -2.16 -25.89
N ASN A 577 27.55 -3.47 -25.75
CA ASN A 577 28.85 -4.13 -25.66
C ASN A 577 29.75 -3.50 -24.57
N ILE A 578 29.17 -3.18 -23.40
CA ILE A 578 29.92 -2.53 -22.32
C ILE A 578 30.87 -3.48 -21.60
N VAL A 579 30.65 -4.80 -21.74
CA VAL A 579 31.41 -5.83 -21.03
C VAL A 579 32.58 -6.31 -21.88
N GLU A 580 33.76 -6.31 -21.28
CA GLU A 580 35.01 -6.83 -21.83
C GLU A 580 35.61 -7.81 -20.82
N GLU A 581 36.56 -8.61 -21.27
CA GLU A 581 37.33 -9.53 -20.46
C GLU A 581 38.82 -9.31 -20.67
N PHE A 582 39.58 -9.49 -19.60
CA PHE A 582 41.03 -9.57 -19.63
C PHE A 582 41.48 -11.03 -19.46
N ILE A 583 42.00 -11.62 -20.53
CA ILE A 583 42.54 -12.99 -20.53
C ILE A 583 44.03 -13.00 -20.27
N THR A 584 44.52 -14.03 -19.60
CA THR A 584 45.97 -14.28 -19.39
C THR A 584 46.37 -15.65 -19.89
N PRO A 585 47.64 -15.86 -20.30
CA PRO A 585 48.12 -17.18 -20.67
C PRO A 585 47.97 -18.20 -19.52
N ILE A 586 47.52 -19.41 -19.84
CA ILE A 586 47.41 -20.54 -18.89
C ILE A 586 48.75 -21.29 -18.84
N VAL A 587 49.42 -21.41 -19.99
CA VAL A 587 50.71 -22.09 -20.11
C VAL A 587 51.67 -21.21 -20.90
N LYS A 588 52.90 -21.08 -20.40
CA LYS A 588 54.01 -20.53 -21.18
C LYS A 588 55.14 -21.53 -21.29
N VAL A 589 55.71 -21.65 -22.49
CA VAL A 589 56.88 -22.49 -22.75
C VAL A 589 58.08 -21.64 -23.16
N PHE A 590 59.25 -22.02 -22.64
CA PHE A 590 60.49 -21.29 -22.84
C PHE A 590 61.56 -22.20 -23.42
N LYS A 591 62.24 -21.74 -24.47
CA LYS A 591 63.45 -22.38 -25.01
C LYS A 591 64.40 -21.32 -25.53
N ASN A 592 65.57 -21.21 -24.90
CA ASN A 592 66.55 -20.15 -25.16
C ASN A 592 65.89 -18.76 -25.05
N LYS A 593 65.91 -17.96 -26.12
CA LYS A 593 65.26 -16.63 -26.20
C LYS A 593 63.82 -16.69 -26.73
N ARG A 594 63.27 -17.87 -27.03
CA ARG A 594 61.90 -18.03 -27.53
C ARG A 594 60.94 -18.30 -26.37
N GLU A 595 59.84 -17.56 -26.36
CA GLU A 595 58.71 -17.70 -25.44
C GLU A 595 57.44 -17.89 -26.28
N LEU A 596 56.64 -18.91 -25.96
CA LEU A 596 55.31 -19.11 -26.52
C LEU A 596 54.29 -19.14 -25.39
N ALA A 597 53.20 -18.41 -25.56
CA ALA A 597 52.10 -18.33 -24.61
C ALA A 597 50.85 -19.00 -25.20
N PHE A 598 50.18 -19.81 -24.39
CA PHE A 598 48.96 -20.53 -24.72
C PHE A 598 47.84 -20.13 -23.76
N TYR A 599 46.65 -19.92 -24.31
CA TYR A 599 45.50 -19.36 -23.59
C TYR A 599 44.40 -20.41 -23.33
N SER A 600 44.56 -21.60 -23.90
CA SER A 600 43.76 -22.77 -23.56
C SER A 600 44.66 -24.01 -23.44
N LEU A 601 44.24 -24.98 -22.64
CA LEU A 601 44.95 -26.26 -22.54
C LEU A 601 44.92 -27.03 -23.88
N PRO A 602 43.80 -27.08 -24.63
CA PRO A 602 43.79 -27.72 -25.94
C PRO A 602 44.81 -27.11 -26.92
N GLU A 603 44.95 -25.78 -26.95
CA GLU A 603 45.94 -25.10 -27.80
C GLU A 603 47.39 -25.54 -27.45
N PHE A 604 47.67 -25.69 -26.16
CA PHE A 604 48.96 -26.21 -25.69
C PHE A 604 49.16 -27.69 -26.05
N GLU A 605 48.14 -28.52 -25.89
CA GLU A 605 48.18 -29.95 -26.23
C GLU A 605 48.36 -30.18 -27.74
N GLU A 606 47.71 -29.38 -28.58
CA GLU A 606 47.91 -29.39 -30.04
C GLU A 606 49.36 -29.06 -30.40
N TRP A 607 49.92 -28.02 -29.77
CA TRP A 607 51.33 -27.68 -29.95
C TRP A 607 52.28 -28.78 -29.45
N GLN A 608 51.98 -29.41 -28.31
CA GLN A 608 52.77 -30.53 -27.79
C GLN A 608 52.78 -31.73 -28.76
N LYS A 609 51.61 -32.09 -29.32
CA LYS A 609 51.49 -33.17 -30.32
C LYS A 609 52.22 -32.84 -31.62
N ALA A 610 52.16 -31.58 -32.05
CA ALA A 610 52.80 -31.12 -33.27
C ALA A 610 54.32 -30.89 -33.13
N THR A 611 54.86 -30.88 -31.90
CA THR A 611 56.27 -30.55 -31.61
C THR A 611 57.00 -31.75 -30.99
N PRO A 612 57.69 -32.60 -31.78
CA PRO A 612 58.31 -33.83 -31.26
C PRO A 612 59.32 -33.62 -30.12
N ASN A 613 59.99 -32.46 -30.09
CA ASN A 613 60.98 -32.12 -29.07
C ASN A 613 60.44 -31.21 -27.95
N TRP A 614 59.12 -31.18 -27.71
CA TRP A 614 58.49 -30.33 -26.70
C TRP A 614 59.07 -30.52 -25.29
N HIS A 615 59.50 -31.74 -24.95
CA HIS A 615 60.12 -32.10 -23.65
C HIS A 615 61.42 -31.33 -23.36
N THR A 616 62.06 -30.74 -24.37
CA THR A 616 63.24 -29.87 -24.21
C THR A 616 62.89 -28.42 -23.84
N TRP A 617 61.60 -28.06 -23.82
CA TRP A 617 61.13 -26.74 -23.44
C TRP A 617 60.79 -26.70 -21.95
N ARG A 618 61.11 -25.60 -21.27
CA ARG A 618 60.65 -25.37 -19.90
C ARG A 618 59.20 -24.93 -19.94
N VAL A 619 58.30 -25.74 -19.38
CA VAL A 619 56.86 -25.45 -19.28
C VAL A 619 56.55 -24.81 -17.93
N LYS A 620 55.87 -23.65 -17.94
CA LYS A 620 55.37 -22.96 -16.74
C LYS A 620 53.84 -22.88 -16.82
N TYR A 621 53.18 -23.42 -15.80
CA TYR A 621 51.73 -23.36 -15.63
C TYR A 621 51.36 -22.18 -14.72
N TYR A 622 50.36 -21.40 -15.12
CA TYR A 622 49.83 -20.30 -14.33
C TYR A 622 48.53 -20.77 -13.67
N LYS A 623 48.57 -20.95 -12.34
CA LYS A 623 47.41 -21.46 -11.57
C LYS A 623 46.36 -20.40 -11.25
N GLY A 624 46.71 -19.12 -11.39
CA GLY A 624 45.85 -17.96 -11.08
C GLY A 624 46.61 -16.64 -11.29
N LEU A 625 45.90 -15.52 -11.38
CA LEU A 625 46.47 -14.19 -11.67
C LEU A 625 47.51 -13.77 -10.63
N GLY A 626 47.36 -14.20 -9.37
CA GLY A 626 48.34 -13.95 -8.30
C GLY A 626 49.69 -14.64 -8.49
N THR A 627 49.82 -15.56 -9.45
CA THR A 627 51.11 -16.23 -9.76
C THR A 627 51.95 -15.48 -10.79
N SER A 628 51.37 -14.45 -11.43
CA SER A 628 52.09 -13.56 -12.34
C SER A 628 52.84 -12.48 -11.55
N THR A 629 54.07 -12.19 -11.98
CA THR A 629 54.90 -11.14 -11.42
C THR A 629 54.43 -9.76 -11.88
N GLY A 630 54.78 -8.71 -11.12
CA GLY A 630 54.48 -7.33 -11.54
C GLY A 630 55.12 -6.93 -12.88
N LYS A 631 56.19 -7.61 -13.30
CA LYS A 631 56.80 -7.42 -14.62
C LYS A 631 55.92 -8.00 -15.73
N GLU A 632 55.49 -9.25 -15.58
CA GLU A 632 54.54 -9.90 -16.50
C GLU A 632 53.23 -9.10 -16.59
N ALA A 633 52.76 -8.52 -15.48
CA ALA A 633 51.61 -7.63 -15.49
C ALA A 633 51.82 -6.46 -16.47
N LYS A 634 52.92 -5.72 -16.33
CA LYS A 634 53.22 -4.58 -17.21
C LYS A 634 53.32 -4.99 -18.68
N GLU A 635 53.87 -6.17 -18.96
CA GLU A 635 53.92 -6.75 -20.31
C GLU A 635 52.51 -7.01 -20.86
N TYR A 636 51.65 -7.71 -20.11
CA TYR A 636 50.26 -7.98 -20.53
C TYR A 636 49.46 -6.70 -20.82
N PHE A 637 49.62 -5.69 -19.95
CA PHE A 637 48.95 -4.40 -20.10
C PHE A 637 49.53 -3.54 -21.23
N SER A 638 50.82 -3.68 -21.56
CA SER A 638 51.41 -3.07 -22.77
C SER A 638 50.88 -3.70 -24.06
N GLU A 639 50.53 -4.99 -24.02
CA GLU A 639 49.91 -5.75 -25.10
C GLU A 639 48.40 -5.92 -24.90
N MET A 640 47.72 -4.87 -24.44
CA MET A 640 46.29 -4.88 -24.11
C MET A 640 45.41 -5.40 -25.27
N ALA A 641 45.77 -5.11 -26.52
CA ALA A 641 45.00 -5.56 -27.69
C ALA A 641 44.90 -7.09 -27.79
N ARG A 642 45.91 -7.82 -27.29
CA ARG A 642 45.93 -9.28 -27.25
C ARG A 642 45.14 -9.84 -26.07
N HIS A 643 45.25 -9.21 -24.91
CA HIS A 643 44.67 -9.69 -23.65
C HIS A 643 43.21 -9.27 -23.47
N ARG A 644 42.74 -8.27 -24.22
CA ARG A 644 41.36 -7.80 -24.18
C ARG A 644 40.48 -8.54 -25.18
N VAL A 645 39.47 -9.23 -24.66
CA VAL A 645 38.38 -9.86 -25.44
C VAL A 645 37.08 -9.13 -25.18
N ARG A 646 36.32 -8.78 -26.23
CA ARG A 646 35.04 -8.06 -26.08
C ARG A 646 33.86 -9.02 -26.11
N PHE A 647 32.87 -8.83 -25.24
CA PHE A 647 31.58 -9.47 -25.42
C PHE A 647 30.77 -8.70 -26.47
N ARG A 648 30.21 -9.43 -27.44
CA ARG A 648 29.31 -8.88 -28.46
C ARG A 648 27.94 -9.52 -28.33
N TYR A 649 26.93 -8.68 -28.18
CA TYR A 649 25.55 -9.12 -28.30
C TYR A 649 25.24 -9.42 -29.78
N THR A 650 24.79 -10.63 -30.06
CA THR A 650 24.46 -11.16 -31.38
C THR A 650 22.96 -11.25 -31.63
N GLY A 651 22.14 -11.41 -30.58
CA GLY A 651 20.69 -11.50 -30.73
C GLY A 651 19.97 -12.11 -29.51
N PRO A 652 18.66 -12.38 -29.63
CA PRO A 652 17.83 -12.97 -28.57
C PRO A 652 18.33 -14.32 -28.02
N GLU A 653 19.13 -15.05 -28.79
CA GLU A 653 19.80 -16.29 -28.38
C GLU A 653 20.75 -16.08 -27.19
N ASP A 654 21.40 -14.91 -27.10
CA ASP A 654 22.25 -14.55 -25.97
C ASP A 654 21.41 -14.41 -24.69
N ASP A 655 20.28 -13.72 -24.78
CA ASP A 655 19.34 -13.54 -23.67
C ASP A 655 18.83 -14.90 -23.20
N ALA A 656 18.44 -15.77 -24.14
CA ALA A 656 17.98 -17.13 -23.86
C ALA A 656 19.04 -18.00 -23.18
N SER A 657 20.31 -17.93 -23.63
CA SER A 657 21.43 -18.66 -23.03
C SER A 657 21.74 -18.16 -21.61
N ILE A 658 21.68 -16.85 -21.35
CA ILE A 658 21.84 -16.31 -19.99
C ILE A 658 20.68 -16.75 -19.08
N HIS A 659 19.44 -16.74 -19.58
CA HIS A 659 18.29 -17.25 -18.85
C HIS A 659 18.43 -18.73 -18.53
N LEU A 660 18.81 -19.56 -19.51
CA LEU A 660 19.07 -20.99 -19.32
C LEU A 660 20.04 -21.21 -18.15
N ALA A 661 21.15 -20.48 -18.11
CA ALA A 661 22.20 -20.67 -17.11
C ALA A 661 21.80 -20.25 -15.69
N PHE A 662 21.08 -19.13 -15.53
CA PHE A 662 20.91 -18.47 -14.21
C PHE A 662 19.48 -18.45 -13.65
N ASP A 663 18.46 -18.76 -14.44
CA ASP A 663 17.08 -18.82 -14.01
C ASP A 663 16.77 -20.17 -13.33
N LYS A 664 16.25 -20.14 -12.10
CA LYS A 664 15.95 -21.36 -11.35
C LYS A 664 14.80 -22.17 -11.94
N SER A 665 13.88 -21.54 -12.65
CA SER A 665 12.79 -22.24 -13.35
C SER A 665 13.29 -23.14 -14.49
N LYS A 666 14.50 -22.87 -15.00
CA LYS A 666 15.17 -23.59 -16.09
C LYS A 666 15.98 -24.80 -15.62
N LEU A 667 15.72 -25.32 -14.42
CA LEU A 667 16.42 -26.49 -13.89
C LEU A 667 16.32 -27.72 -14.81
N PRO A 668 15.15 -28.10 -15.37
CA PRO A 668 15.07 -29.22 -16.31
C PRO A 668 15.90 -28.97 -17.58
N ASP A 669 15.78 -27.78 -18.15
CA ASP A 669 16.49 -27.38 -19.37
C ASP A 669 18.01 -27.42 -19.18
N ARG A 670 18.52 -26.99 -18.01
CA ARG A 670 19.95 -27.08 -17.68
C ARG A 670 20.46 -28.51 -17.57
N LYS A 671 19.64 -29.45 -17.09
CA LYS A 671 20.05 -30.87 -17.03
C LYS A 671 20.27 -31.41 -18.44
N ASN A 672 19.31 -31.18 -19.33
CA ASN A 672 19.42 -31.59 -20.74
C ASN A 672 20.65 -30.96 -21.40
N TRP A 673 20.83 -29.65 -21.23
CA TRP A 673 22.00 -28.92 -21.73
C TRP A 673 23.35 -29.55 -21.30
N LEU A 674 23.51 -29.91 -20.03
CA LEU A 674 24.75 -30.52 -19.53
C LEU A 674 24.94 -31.96 -20.03
N THR A 675 23.85 -32.72 -20.12
CA THR A 675 23.87 -34.09 -20.68
C THR A 675 24.26 -34.07 -22.15
N ASP A 676 23.61 -33.23 -22.97
CA ASP A 676 23.88 -33.11 -24.41
C ASP A 676 25.33 -32.70 -24.66
N TRP A 677 25.85 -31.74 -23.89
CA TRP A 677 27.25 -31.34 -23.98
C TRP A 677 28.21 -32.49 -23.67
N THR A 678 27.91 -33.30 -22.64
CA THR A 678 28.75 -34.44 -22.24
C THR A 678 28.74 -35.54 -23.30
N VAL A 679 27.57 -35.82 -23.89
CA VAL A 679 27.41 -36.79 -24.99
C VAL A 679 28.20 -36.34 -26.22
N GLU A 680 28.07 -35.07 -26.61
CA GLU A 680 28.79 -34.53 -27.77
C GLU A 680 30.31 -34.52 -27.52
N ARG A 681 30.76 -34.17 -26.32
CA ARG A 681 32.18 -34.25 -25.97
C ARG A 681 32.73 -35.67 -26.10
N LYS A 682 31.99 -36.66 -25.60
CA LYS A 682 32.37 -38.08 -25.71
C LYS A 682 32.44 -38.50 -27.18
N ARG A 683 31.42 -38.17 -27.97
CA ARG A 683 31.37 -38.45 -29.41
C ARG A 683 32.56 -37.87 -30.17
N ARG A 684 32.91 -36.60 -29.91
CA ARG A 684 34.09 -35.95 -30.55
C ARG A 684 35.38 -36.68 -30.22
N ARG A 685 35.56 -37.10 -28.97
CA ARG A 685 36.73 -37.85 -28.52
C ARG A 685 36.84 -39.21 -29.23
N GLU A 686 35.74 -39.92 -29.40
CA GLU A 686 35.68 -41.19 -30.13
C GLU A 686 36.00 -41.03 -31.62
N LEU A 687 35.63 -39.89 -32.21
CA LEU A 687 35.93 -39.54 -33.60
C LEU A 687 37.31 -38.88 -33.80
N GLY A 688 38.10 -38.70 -32.74
CA GLY A 688 39.41 -38.02 -32.81
C GLY A 688 39.33 -36.53 -33.19
N LEU A 689 38.17 -35.90 -33.03
CA LEU A 689 37.96 -34.48 -33.34
C LEU A 689 38.51 -33.58 -32.20
N PRO A 690 39.01 -32.38 -32.52
CA PRO A 690 39.51 -31.45 -31.51
C PRO A 690 38.39 -30.95 -30.58
N GLU A 691 38.74 -30.71 -29.31
CA GLU A 691 37.80 -30.10 -28.36
C GLU A 691 37.58 -28.62 -28.73
N PRO A 692 36.33 -28.14 -28.75
CA PRO A 692 36.05 -26.74 -29.00
C PRO A 692 36.50 -25.91 -27.79
N TYR A 693 37.32 -24.89 -28.02
CA TYR A 693 37.74 -23.93 -26.99
C TYR A 693 37.35 -22.51 -27.40
N LEU A 694 37.08 -21.66 -26.40
CA LEU A 694 36.60 -20.29 -26.64
C LEU A 694 37.75 -19.33 -27.00
N TYR A 695 38.93 -19.50 -26.38
CA TYR A 695 40.06 -18.59 -26.52
C TYR A 695 41.19 -19.20 -27.33
N GLY A 696 41.47 -18.62 -28.50
CA GLY A 696 42.65 -18.87 -29.32
C GLY A 696 43.50 -17.61 -29.52
N LYS A 697 44.52 -17.71 -30.38
CA LYS A 697 45.43 -16.58 -30.70
C LYS A 697 44.74 -15.40 -31.37
N GLU A 698 43.73 -15.69 -32.18
CA GLU A 698 43.00 -14.68 -32.97
C GLU A 698 41.69 -14.23 -32.33
N THR A 699 41.35 -14.72 -31.13
CA THR A 699 40.10 -14.37 -30.46
C THR A 699 40.17 -12.94 -29.90
N HIS A 700 39.41 -12.02 -30.49
CA HIS A 700 39.26 -10.64 -30.01
C HIS A 700 37.84 -10.30 -29.54
N ALA A 701 36.85 -11.14 -29.86
CA ALA A 701 35.47 -10.98 -29.42
C ALA A 701 34.78 -12.33 -29.26
N VAL A 702 33.80 -12.40 -28.37
CA VAL A 702 32.97 -13.59 -28.08
C VAL A 702 31.50 -13.18 -27.92
N SER A 703 30.57 -14.07 -28.29
CA SER A 703 29.15 -13.89 -27.98
C SER A 703 28.83 -14.36 -26.56
N TYR A 704 27.71 -13.90 -25.99
CA TYR A 704 27.27 -14.42 -24.70
C TYR A 704 26.83 -15.88 -24.81
N HIS A 705 26.19 -16.25 -25.93
CA HIS A 705 25.84 -17.63 -26.27
C HIS A 705 27.09 -18.54 -26.25
N ASP A 706 28.13 -18.18 -26.98
CA ASP A 706 29.38 -18.97 -27.02
C ASP A 706 30.02 -19.09 -25.64
N PHE A 707 30.05 -17.99 -24.88
CA PHE A 707 30.56 -18.02 -23.50
C PHE A 707 29.78 -19.02 -22.62
N ILE A 708 28.45 -19.00 -22.66
CA ILE A 708 27.63 -19.93 -21.88
C ILE A 708 27.90 -21.37 -22.33
N HIS A 709 27.85 -21.64 -23.63
CA HIS A 709 27.87 -22.99 -24.17
C HIS A 709 29.28 -23.60 -24.38
N LYS A 710 30.35 -22.82 -24.31
CA LYS A 710 31.74 -23.29 -24.49
C LYS A 710 32.61 -23.13 -23.24
N GLU A 711 32.32 -22.17 -22.36
CA GLU A 711 33.12 -21.92 -21.15
C GLU A 711 32.34 -22.17 -19.86
N LEU A 712 31.17 -21.54 -19.66
CA LEU A 712 30.40 -21.71 -18.42
C LEU A 712 29.90 -23.15 -18.22
N VAL A 713 29.64 -23.86 -19.31
CA VAL A 713 29.31 -25.30 -19.29
C VAL A 713 30.41 -26.15 -18.64
N LEU A 714 31.68 -25.74 -18.80
CA LEU A 714 32.83 -26.43 -18.19
C LEU A 714 32.78 -26.31 -16.68
N PHE A 715 32.45 -25.12 -16.18
CA PHE A 715 32.23 -24.89 -14.76
C PHE A 715 31.08 -25.73 -14.23
N SER A 716 29.93 -25.73 -14.90
CA SER A 716 28.75 -26.48 -14.43
C SER A 716 29.00 -27.98 -14.38
N ASN A 717 29.70 -28.55 -15.36
CA ASN A 717 30.08 -29.96 -15.33
C ASN A 717 31.11 -30.27 -14.25
N LEU A 718 32.11 -29.40 -14.06
CA LEU A 718 33.08 -29.57 -12.98
C LEU A 718 32.46 -29.44 -11.59
N ASP A 719 31.51 -28.52 -11.42
CA ASP A 719 30.78 -28.38 -10.16
C ASP A 719 30.00 -29.67 -9.85
N ASN A 720 29.34 -30.26 -10.86
CA ASN A 720 28.73 -31.58 -10.72
C ASN A 720 29.77 -32.65 -10.35
N GLU A 721 30.91 -32.70 -11.03
CA GLU A 721 31.97 -33.70 -10.75
C GLU A 721 32.52 -33.56 -9.32
N ARG A 722 32.70 -32.32 -8.84
CA ARG A 722 33.21 -32.04 -7.50
C ARG A 722 32.15 -32.21 -6.41
N SER A 723 30.87 -32.07 -6.75
CA SER A 723 29.75 -32.05 -5.80
C SER A 723 28.98 -33.37 -5.72
N ILE A 724 28.91 -34.14 -6.80
CA ILE A 724 28.17 -35.41 -6.89
C ILE A 724 29.16 -36.57 -6.70
N PRO A 725 28.92 -37.49 -5.74
CA PRO A 725 29.79 -38.66 -5.56
C PRO A 725 29.68 -39.63 -6.73
N SER A 726 30.77 -40.38 -6.99
CA SER A 726 30.72 -41.48 -7.95
C SER A 726 29.81 -42.60 -7.43
N MET A 727 29.07 -43.25 -8.33
CA MET A 727 28.23 -44.41 -8.00
C MET A 727 29.05 -45.60 -7.51
N VAL A 728 30.30 -45.74 -7.97
CA VAL A 728 31.13 -46.92 -7.70
C VAL A 728 31.65 -46.93 -6.26
N ASP A 729 32.14 -45.80 -5.77
CA ASP A 729 32.80 -45.69 -4.46
C ASP A 729 32.06 -44.78 -3.46
N GLY A 730 31.02 -44.05 -3.91
CA GLY A 730 30.30 -43.09 -3.07
C GLY A 730 31.10 -41.83 -2.71
N LEU A 731 32.28 -41.60 -3.32
CA LEU A 731 33.19 -40.51 -2.96
C LEU A 731 33.21 -39.39 -3.99
N LYS A 732 33.35 -38.16 -3.50
CA LYS A 732 33.68 -36.98 -4.30
C LYS A 732 35.19 -36.94 -4.57
N PRO A 733 35.66 -36.27 -5.64
CA PRO A 733 37.09 -36.20 -5.97
C PRO A 733 37.98 -35.71 -4.83
N GLY A 734 37.54 -34.74 -4.03
CA GLY A 734 38.28 -34.26 -2.86
C GLY A 734 38.48 -35.35 -1.80
N GLN A 735 37.41 -36.08 -1.47
CA GLN A 735 37.46 -37.20 -0.53
C GLN A 735 38.35 -38.34 -1.06
N ARG A 736 38.24 -38.66 -2.35
CA ARG A 736 39.08 -39.68 -3.01
C ARG A 736 40.55 -39.31 -2.97
N LYS A 737 40.90 -38.04 -3.22
CA LYS A 737 42.28 -37.55 -3.12
C LYS A 737 42.82 -37.64 -1.70
N THR A 738 42.03 -37.26 -0.70
CA THR A 738 42.42 -37.40 0.71
C THR A 738 42.68 -38.87 1.06
N PHE A 739 41.77 -39.76 0.66
CA PHE A 739 41.89 -41.19 0.95
C PHE A 739 43.11 -41.82 0.25
N ALA A 740 43.34 -41.49 -1.02
CA ALA A 740 44.51 -41.94 -1.78
C ALA A 740 45.82 -41.42 -1.19
N ALA A 741 45.88 -40.15 -0.77
CA ALA A 741 47.05 -39.60 -0.10
C ALA A 741 47.34 -40.31 1.24
N THR A 742 46.32 -40.63 2.03
CA THR A 742 46.51 -41.38 3.29
C THR A 742 47.00 -42.80 3.06
N LEU A 743 46.49 -43.49 2.02
CA LEU A 743 46.97 -44.82 1.62
C LEU A 743 48.42 -44.78 1.14
N PHE A 744 48.77 -43.79 0.31
CA PHE A 744 50.13 -43.64 -0.20
C PHE A 744 51.15 -43.36 0.90
N VAL A 745 50.77 -42.55 1.91
CA VAL A 745 51.59 -42.31 3.10
C VAL A 745 51.75 -43.59 3.94
N ALA A 746 50.69 -44.40 4.07
CA ALA A 746 50.74 -45.68 4.77
C ALA A 746 51.67 -46.70 4.06
N ASP A 747 51.62 -46.77 2.73
CA ASP A 747 52.51 -47.62 1.92
C ASP A 747 53.97 -47.14 1.98
N CYS A 748 54.23 -45.82 1.92
CA CYS A 748 55.58 -45.29 2.10
C CYS A 748 56.15 -45.57 3.50
N LEU A 749 55.31 -45.50 4.55
CA LEU A 749 55.69 -45.87 5.92
C LEU A 749 55.98 -47.38 6.04
N SER A 750 55.19 -48.22 5.39
CA SER A 750 55.43 -49.67 5.31
C SER A 750 56.78 -49.98 4.65
N VAL A 751 57.08 -49.36 3.50
CA VAL A 751 58.36 -49.55 2.79
C VAL A 751 59.55 -49.04 3.61
N LEU A 752 59.41 -47.89 4.30
CA LEU A 752 60.43 -47.39 5.22
C LEU A 752 60.66 -48.35 6.40
N TYR A 753 59.60 -48.97 6.94
CA TYR A 753 59.70 -49.96 8.01
C TYR A 753 60.42 -51.24 7.53
N THR A 754 60.12 -51.71 6.32
CA THR A 754 60.83 -52.85 5.71
C THR A 754 62.29 -52.53 5.42
N ILE A 755 62.63 -51.33 4.94
CA ILE A 755 64.03 -50.90 4.72
C ILE A 755 64.79 -50.77 6.06
N HIS A 756 64.11 -50.37 7.15
CA HIS A 756 64.72 -50.29 8.47
C HIS A 756 65.00 -51.68 9.09
N ILE A 757 64.18 -52.68 8.77
CA ILE A 757 64.39 -54.07 9.19
C ILE A 757 65.56 -54.69 8.40
N VAL A 758 65.64 -54.46 7.08
CA VAL A 758 66.71 -55.03 6.23
C VAL A 758 68.09 -54.42 6.47
N LYS A 759 68.20 -53.25 7.11
CA LYS A 759 69.50 -52.67 7.54
C LYS A 759 69.98 -53.13 8.93
N LYS A 760 69.20 -53.95 9.62
CA LYS A 760 69.51 -54.46 10.96
C LYS A 760 69.89 -55.95 10.99
N ASP A 761 69.83 -56.62 9.84
CA ASP A 761 70.48 -57.89 9.54
C ASP A 761 71.70 -57.62 8.64
#